data_AF-A0AB39GCH4-F1
#
_entry.id   AF-A0AB39GCH4-F1
#
_cell.length_a   1.000
_cell.length_b   1.000
_cell.length_c   1.000
_cell.angle_alpha   90.00
_cell.angle_beta   90.00
_cell.angle_gamma   90.00
#
_symmetry.space_group_name_H-M   'P 1'
#
loop_
_entity.id
_entity.type
_entity.pdbx_description
1 polymer ?
#
loop_
_entity_poly.entity_id
_entity_poly.type
_entity_poly.pdbx_seq_one_letter_code
_entity_poly.pdbx_strand_id
1 'polypeptide(L)'
;MHAADSVPGRAFETTGWRLPLSRAAVLLAVVLAATALVFWVASQWGRLGPDARLWLVRGALAGSALAAAVQAWRGRRGAAPAAGLSAFCTGALLALVGQIYQTGADAWPLFLLWAALTLPWVALLRSVSLWLLCAALLNVALGLYLWAGAPVWLGPDEPWALLGPAVLNAGLLVLAERAGDWLGDPWRLARRSAAAALLGALWSASWQVWLQTAPRMSADGSMLWLTALSVGVLAMLYWVYVRRRRDLAVGALTLFTGLGLLWQWTWPRVDDGWAMLGVILLLLGLGLAALRHLSGIWRAVRPGPGEAVADLAGIPETHAAAPVPQRAAHRDPWFLTLLRAGILGFIVLLLVIWVVFVGGIQEAEGALLLGAVLLLPGLWLARGPRGALRSQLGEVLACVGLVLAGGGFLFLQTPAEGPLPSLAAILVLGAVIFRASALPVLRLATALVVLAVVLWLTWPAVAGSRGLFDPLEPGDWPPGLMLRLWWCQAGAVLAWVLSLRAGRRAVWRPLAWALLLCTPPLAWLATAFGAGAVWALPPADRLAGLACALLPGLILGAWLAARRALPARGCWLAAGVLCLASLGWLEAPGLSVALTWILLGRLAGHRPLQCLGAAAVLAGLAVFYLDPLVPLAHKAAGLGLAALWLAAAAGLAAWPDRRSALRPPARLAAWPRPLGMLAAGALALGAAQLQIHQYRSILAEGRPIVLQLAPVDPRSLMQGDYMALDYAVRRPVSGWLAGHPAVREQLAAAGRGWLVLRPDAQGVWQLAEVTAVPPDAAAGQAAGRTALAFHWRSGEADWGARSWFFPEGEGERYAQARYGVLRVAADGTALLESLLDEHRTPL
;
A
#
# COMPACT_ATOMS: atom_id res chain seq x y z
N MET A 1 4.76 25.05 -61.17
CA MET A 1 5.02 23.60 -61.09
C MET A 1 5.48 23.29 -59.66
N HIS A 2 4.52 22.95 -58.80
CA HIS A 2 4.71 22.64 -57.38
C HIS A 2 4.98 21.14 -57.20
N ALA A 3 6.05 20.77 -56.49
CA ALA A 3 6.14 19.54 -55.71
C ALA A 3 7.41 19.55 -54.84
N ALA A 4 7.29 20.01 -53.60
CA ALA A 4 8.21 19.66 -52.52
C ALA A 4 7.43 19.67 -51.20
N ASP A 5 7.81 18.77 -50.29
CA ASP A 5 7.37 18.65 -48.90
C ASP A 5 6.09 17.86 -48.59
N SER A 6 6.16 16.54 -48.79
CA SER A 6 5.41 15.58 -47.97
C SER A 6 6.35 14.81 -47.03
N VAL A 7 6.81 15.47 -45.96
CA VAL A 7 7.44 14.78 -44.81
C VAL A 7 6.34 14.05 -44.02
N PRO A 8 6.42 12.72 -43.81
CA PRO A 8 5.37 11.93 -43.14
C PRO A 8 5.40 12.06 -41.60
N GLY A 9 5.59 13.27 -41.08
CA GLY A 9 5.77 13.54 -39.64
C GLY A 9 4.72 14.42 -38.97
N ARG A 10 3.87 15.15 -39.71
CA ARG A 10 2.99 16.19 -39.12
C ARG A 10 1.54 15.76 -38.84
N ALA A 11 1.09 14.59 -39.30
CA ALA A 11 -0.29 14.16 -39.11
C ALA A 11 -0.59 13.57 -37.70
N PHE A 12 0.42 13.37 -36.85
CA PHE A 12 0.25 12.75 -35.52
C PHE A 12 -0.08 13.72 -34.37
N GLU A 13 -0.09 15.05 -34.60
CA GLU A 13 0.04 16.02 -33.49
C GLU A 13 -1.23 16.81 -33.11
N THR A 14 -2.31 16.81 -33.87
CA THR A 14 -3.47 17.67 -33.54
C THR A 14 -4.59 16.97 -32.74
N THR A 15 -4.67 15.64 -32.73
CA THR A 15 -5.78 14.88 -32.11
C THR A 15 -5.38 13.88 -31.02
N GLY A 16 -4.09 13.62 -30.82
CA GLY A 16 -3.62 12.52 -29.96
C GLY A 16 -3.68 12.74 -28.43
N TRP A 17 -3.68 13.98 -27.93
CA TRP A 17 -3.52 14.28 -26.50
C TRP A 17 -4.85 14.51 -25.75
N ARG A 18 -5.90 14.97 -26.45
CA ARG A 18 -7.22 15.29 -25.86
C ARG A 18 -7.87 14.07 -25.24
N LEU A 19 -7.89 12.96 -25.98
CA LEU A 19 -8.55 11.74 -25.57
C LEU A 19 -7.86 11.05 -24.37
N PRO A 20 -6.52 10.93 -24.30
CA PRO A 20 -5.85 10.47 -23.09
C PRO A 20 -6.04 11.38 -21.88
N LEU A 21 -6.02 12.71 -22.08
CA LEU A 21 -6.20 13.67 -20.99
C LEU A 21 -7.63 13.63 -20.43
N SER A 22 -8.64 13.59 -21.32
CA SER A 22 -10.03 13.46 -20.90
C SER A 22 -10.30 12.14 -20.19
N ARG A 23 -9.70 11.02 -20.65
CA ARG A 23 -9.77 9.73 -19.95
C ARG A 23 -9.12 9.79 -18.57
N ALA A 24 -7.98 10.46 -18.42
CA ALA A 24 -7.32 10.61 -17.13
C ALA A 24 -8.16 11.48 -16.17
N ALA A 25 -8.73 12.58 -16.66
CA ALA A 25 -9.62 13.44 -15.89
C ALA A 25 -10.89 12.70 -15.45
N VAL A 26 -11.52 11.91 -16.33
CA VAL A 26 -12.67 11.06 -15.99
C VAL A 26 -12.28 10.00 -14.97
N LEU A 27 -11.11 9.36 -15.10
CA LEU A 27 -10.66 8.38 -14.13
C LEU A 27 -10.48 9.01 -12.74
N LEU A 28 -9.83 10.17 -12.68
CA LEU A 28 -9.68 10.91 -11.42
C LEU A 28 -11.05 11.32 -10.87
N ALA A 29 -11.95 11.85 -11.69
CA ALA A 29 -13.31 12.21 -11.28
C ALA A 29 -14.08 11.01 -10.72
N VAL A 30 -13.96 9.82 -11.32
CA VAL A 30 -14.61 8.60 -10.82
C VAL A 30 -14.04 8.19 -9.47
N VAL A 31 -12.71 8.23 -9.29
CA VAL A 31 -12.08 7.92 -8.01
C VAL A 31 -12.55 8.91 -6.93
N LEU A 32 -12.51 10.22 -7.21
CA LEU A 32 -12.95 11.24 -6.26
C LEU A 32 -14.44 11.15 -5.94
N ALA A 33 -15.30 10.88 -6.93
CA ALA A 33 -16.73 10.68 -6.71
C ALA A 33 -17.02 9.44 -5.87
N ALA A 34 -16.30 8.34 -6.11
CA ALA A 34 -16.45 7.12 -5.32
C ALA A 34 -16.03 7.37 -3.86
N THR A 35 -14.90 8.05 -3.63
CA THR A 35 -14.47 8.43 -2.28
C THR A 35 -15.43 9.41 -1.61
N ALA A 36 -15.92 10.42 -2.34
CA ALA A 36 -16.92 11.36 -1.85
C ALA A 36 -18.21 10.66 -1.43
N LEU A 37 -18.67 9.68 -2.21
CA LEU A 37 -19.87 8.90 -1.87
C LEU A 37 -19.67 8.12 -0.56
N VAL A 38 -18.51 7.47 -0.38
CA VAL A 38 -18.19 6.76 0.87
C VAL A 38 -18.23 7.73 2.06
N PHE A 39 -17.59 8.89 1.94
CA PHE A 39 -17.54 9.89 3.01
C PHE A 39 -18.92 10.46 3.32
N TRP A 40 -19.71 10.75 2.29
CA TRP A 40 -21.07 11.27 2.46
C TRP A 40 -21.97 10.26 3.18
N VAL A 41 -21.97 8.99 2.75
CA VAL A 41 -22.74 7.93 3.41
C VAL A 41 -22.34 7.79 4.87
N ALA A 42 -21.04 7.81 5.16
CA ALA A 42 -20.53 7.76 6.53
C ALA A 42 -20.97 8.99 7.36
N SER A 43 -20.96 10.18 6.77
CA SER A 43 -21.44 11.41 7.45
C SER A 43 -22.93 11.39 7.80
N GLN A 44 -23.74 10.62 7.07
CA GLN A 44 -25.20 10.58 7.24
C GLN A 44 -25.65 9.38 8.07
N TRP A 45 -24.73 8.68 8.74
CA TRP A 45 -25.00 7.42 9.45
C TRP A 45 -26.16 7.51 10.44
N GLY A 46 -26.25 8.63 11.19
CA GLY A 46 -27.33 8.86 12.16
C GLY A 46 -28.66 9.33 11.55
N ARG A 47 -28.65 9.90 10.33
CA ARG A 47 -29.86 10.46 9.69
C ARG A 47 -30.53 9.51 8.72
N LEU A 48 -29.75 8.64 8.07
CA LEU A 48 -30.26 7.68 7.09
C LEU A 48 -30.56 6.34 7.77
N GLY A 49 -31.81 5.90 7.63
CA GLY A 49 -32.19 4.54 7.99
C GLY A 49 -31.32 3.49 7.26
N PRO A 50 -31.15 2.28 7.83
CA PRO A 50 -30.35 1.21 7.24
C PRO A 50 -30.68 0.92 5.77
N ASP A 51 -31.97 0.92 5.42
CA ASP A 51 -32.44 0.68 4.06
C ASP A 51 -31.99 1.75 3.06
N ALA A 52 -32.07 3.03 3.45
CA ALA A 52 -31.65 4.13 2.58
C ALA A 52 -30.15 4.04 2.24
N ARG A 53 -29.32 3.72 3.24
CA ARG A 53 -27.88 3.48 3.06
C ARG A 53 -27.61 2.34 2.08
N LEU A 54 -28.33 1.23 2.22
CA LEU A 54 -28.20 0.07 1.32
C LEU A 54 -28.63 0.42 -0.11
N TRP A 55 -29.74 1.13 -0.30
CA TRP A 55 -30.23 1.53 -1.61
C TRP A 55 -29.25 2.41 -2.37
N LEU A 56 -28.54 3.31 -1.69
CA LEU A 56 -27.53 4.17 -2.30
C LEU A 56 -26.38 3.37 -2.92
N VAL A 57 -25.78 2.45 -2.15
CA VAL A 57 -24.65 1.65 -2.64
C VAL A 57 -25.10 0.61 -3.68
N ARG A 58 -26.28 0.01 -3.51
CA ARG A 58 -26.89 -0.87 -4.52
C ARG A 58 -27.16 -0.12 -5.83
N GLY A 59 -27.67 1.10 -5.75
CA GLY A 59 -27.91 1.98 -6.90
C GLY A 59 -26.62 2.32 -7.63
N ALA A 60 -25.55 2.65 -6.91
CA ALA A 60 -24.23 2.89 -7.48
C ALA A 60 -23.66 1.63 -8.17
N LEU A 61 -23.82 0.46 -7.55
CA LEU A 61 -23.41 -0.82 -8.14
C LEU A 61 -24.21 -1.16 -9.40
N ALA A 62 -25.54 -1.08 -9.34
CA ALA A 62 -26.43 -1.35 -10.46
C ALA A 62 -26.19 -0.35 -11.61
N GLY A 63 -26.09 0.93 -11.30
CA GLY A 63 -25.84 2.00 -12.27
C GLY A 63 -24.47 1.86 -12.96
N SER A 64 -23.41 1.53 -12.20
CA SER A 64 -22.09 1.28 -12.77
C SER A 64 -22.04 0.01 -13.63
N ALA A 65 -22.73 -1.07 -13.21
CA ALA A 65 -22.83 -2.30 -13.98
C ALA A 65 -23.62 -2.10 -15.29
N LEU A 66 -24.73 -1.34 -15.23
CA LEU A 66 -25.50 -0.95 -16.40
C LEU A 66 -24.67 -0.06 -17.34
N ALA A 67 -23.95 0.92 -16.81
CA ALA A 67 -23.06 1.76 -17.60
C ALA A 67 -21.94 0.96 -18.26
N ALA A 68 -21.39 -0.05 -17.57
CA ALA A 68 -20.42 -0.98 -18.16
C ALA A 68 -21.06 -1.77 -19.30
N ALA A 69 -22.24 -2.34 -19.08
CA ALA A 69 -22.98 -3.12 -20.07
C ALA A 69 -23.33 -2.29 -21.32
N VAL A 70 -23.85 -1.08 -21.15
CA VAL A 70 -24.17 -0.16 -22.26
C VAL A 70 -22.91 0.22 -23.04
N GLN A 71 -21.79 0.46 -22.36
CA GLN A 71 -20.52 0.76 -23.03
C GLN A 71 -19.97 -0.44 -23.81
N ALA A 72 -20.08 -1.65 -23.23
CA ALA A 72 -19.71 -2.89 -23.90
C ALA A 72 -20.60 -3.16 -25.11
N TRP A 73 -21.92 -2.95 -24.99
CA TRP A 73 -22.88 -3.08 -26.08
C TRP A 73 -22.56 -2.11 -27.24
N ARG A 74 -22.15 -0.88 -26.92
CA ARG A 74 -21.72 0.13 -27.90
C ARG A 74 -20.32 -0.11 -28.47
N GLY A 75 -19.66 -1.23 -28.16
CA GLY A 75 -18.30 -1.55 -28.64
C GLY A 75 -17.21 -0.60 -28.14
N ARG A 76 -17.47 0.19 -27.09
CA ARG A 76 -16.51 1.18 -26.57
C ARG A 76 -15.46 0.46 -25.72
N ARG A 77 -14.18 0.68 -26.01
CA ARG A 77 -13.04 0.26 -25.16
C ARG A 77 -13.04 0.88 -23.74
N GLY A 78 -14.08 1.64 -23.38
CA GLY A 78 -14.24 2.34 -22.10
C GLY A 78 -15.10 1.63 -21.04
N ALA A 79 -15.50 0.37 -21.25
CA ALA A 79 -16.29 -0.35 -20.26
C ALA A 79 -15.51 -0.72 -18.97
N ALA A 80 -14.17 -0.82 -19.05
CA ALA A 80 -13.33 -1.26 -17.94
C ALA A 80 -13.38 -0.35 -16.69
N PRO A 81 -13.36 1.00 -16.78
CA PRO A 81 -13.57 1.87 -15.63
C PRO A 81 -14.91 1.66 -14.91
N ALA A 82 -16.01 1.52 -15.65
CA ALA A 82 -17.34 1.35 -15.07
C ALA A 82 -17.47 0.00 -14.35
N ALA A 83 -16.96 -1.07 -14.95
CA ALA A 83 -16.94 -2.39 -14.32
C ALA A 83 -15.92 -2.47 -13.16
N GLY A 84 -14.80 -1.74 -13.22
CA GLY A 84 -13.90 -1.57 -12.08
C GLY A 84 -14.58 -0.86 -10.91
N LEU A 85 -15.40 0.17 -11.19
CA LEU A 85 -16.24 0.82 -10.19
C LEU A 85 -17.27 -0.16 -9.61
N SER A 86 -17.89 -1.02 -10.42
CA SER A 86 -18.79 -2.07 -9.92
C SER A 86 -18.07 -3.06 -8.99
N ALA A 87 -16.87 -3.51 -9.34
CA ALA A 87 -16.06 -4.37 -8.47
C ALA A 87 -15.70 -3.68 -7.13
N PHE A 88 -15.44 -2.37 -7.16
CA PHE A 88 -15.23 -1.58 -5.95
C PHE A 88 -16.50 -1.42 -5.11
N CYS A 89 -17.63 -1.05 -5.73
CA CYS A 89 -18.94 -0.94 -5.07
C CYS A 89 -19.40 -2.27 -4.46
N THR A 90 -18.96 -3.41 -5.00
CA THR A 90 -19.21 -4.73 -4.42
C THR A 90 -18.60 -4.83 -3.02
N GLY A 91 -17.32 -4.46 -2.86
CA GLY A 91 -16.68 -4.43 -1.54
C GLY A 91 -17.30 -3.41 -0.59
N ALA A 92 -17.61 -2.22 -1.10
CA ALA A 92 -18.29 -1.19 -0.32
C ALA A 92 -19.68 -1.65 0.18
N LEU A 93 -20.43 -2.39 -0.64
CA LEU A 93 -21.73 -2.94 -0.25
C LEU A 93 -21.57 -4.01 0.84
N LEU A 94 -20.63 -4.94 0.70
CA LEU A 94 -20.37 -5.98 1.70
C LEU A 94 -19.92 -5.38 3.04
N ALA A 95 -19.04 -4.37 3.00
CA ALA A 95 -18.61 -3.65 4.20
C ALA A 95 -19.76 -2.91 4.87
N LEU A 96 -20.60 -2.22 4.10
CA LEU A 96 -21.77 -1.53 4.63
C LEU A 96 -22.75 -2.50 5.29
N VAL A 97 -22.97 -3.68 4.70
CA VAL A 97 -23.80 -4.74 5.31
C VAL A 97 -23.21 -5.17 6.66
N GLY A 98 -21.91 -5.48 6.73
CA GLY A 98 -21.25 -5.85 7.98
C GLY A 98 -21.35 -4.77 9.06
N GLN A 99 -21.24 -3.49 8.68
CA GLN A 99 -21.39 -2.35 9.59
C GLN A 99 -22.83 -2.15 10.07
N ILE A 100 -23.84 -2.25 9.19
CA ILE A 100 -25.25 -2.09 9.56
C ILE A 100 -25.71 -3.17 10.54
N TYR A 101 -25.29 -4.42 10.30
CA TYR A 101 -25.71 -5.57 11.09
C TYR A 101 -24.71 -5.94 12.20
N GLN A 102 -23.66 -5.12 12.41
CA GLN A 102 -22.68 -5.26 13.48
C GLN A 102 -22.12 -6.69 13.60
N THR A 103 -21.76 -7.28 12.46
CA THR A 103 -21.37 -8.70 12.36
C THR A 103 -19.97 -8.99 12.92
N GLY A 104 -19.46 -8.12 13.80
CA GLY A 104 -18.04 -7.85 14.12
C GLY A 104 -17.22 -8.98 14.75
N ALA A 105 -17.61 -10.24 14.58
CA ALA A 105 -16.84 -11.40 14.98
C ALA A 105 -15.71 -11.73 13.97
N ASP A 106 -15.90 -11.49 12.66
CA ASP A 106 -14.92 -11.89 11.64
C ASP A 106 -14.92 -11.02 10.37
N ALA A 107 -13.81 -10.34 10.07
CA ALA A 107 -13.67 -9.51 8.87
C ALA A 107 -13.22 -10.30 7.62
N TRP A 108 -12.55 -11.45 7.79
CA TRP A 108 -12.01 -12.22 6.66
C TRP A 108 -13.05 -12.75 5.64
N PRO A 109 -14.27 -13.19 6.03
CA PRO A 109 -15.24 -13.73 5.08
C PRO A 109 -15.71 -12.66 4.09
N LEU A 110 -15.78 -11.40 4.53
CA LEU A 110 -16.09 -10.26 3.67
C LEU A 110 -15.09 -10.14 2.53
N PHE A 111 -13.78 -10.17 2.84
CA PHE A 111 -12.74 -10.02 1.81
C PHE A 111 -12.67 -11.25 0.89
N LEU A 112 -12.92 -12.45 1.42
CA LEU A 112 -13.00 -13.67 0.62
C LEU A 112 -14.19 -13.62 -0.35
N LEU A 113 -15.37 -13.25 0.13
CA LEU A 113 -16.56 -13.09 -0.69
C LEU A 113 -16.33 -11.99 -1.75
N TRP A 114 -15.72 -10.88 -1.36
CA TRP A 114 -15.36 -9.82 -2.31
C TRP A 114 -14.41 -10.32 -3.41
N ALA A 115 -13.37 -11.08 -3.07
CA ALA A 115 -12.50 -11.72 -4.05
C ALA A 115 -13.30 -12.62 -5.01
N ALA A 116 -14.18 -13.47 -4.48
CA ALA A 116 -15.02 -14.37 -5.27
C ALA A 116 -15.95 -13.62 -6.23
N LEU A 117 -16.63 -12.58 -5.75
CA LEU A 117 -17.51 -11.72 -6.56
C LEU A 117 -16.74 -10.85 -7.57
N THR A 118 -15.42 -10.72 -7.43
CA THR A 118 -14.55 -10.04 -8.38
C THR A 118 -14.16 -10.93 -9.56
N LEU A 119 -14.16 -12.26 -9.40
CA LEU A 119 -13.77 -13.22 -10.45
C LEU A 119 -14.59 -13.11 -11.75
N PRO A 120 -15.92 -12.95 -11.72
CA PRO A 120 -16.70 -12.72 -12.95
C PRO A 120 -16.22 -11.50 -13.74
N TRP A 121 -15.88 -10.40 -13.04
CA TRP A 121 -15.35 -9.20 -13.68
C TRP A 121 -13.97 -9.45 -14.30
N VAL A 122 -13.10 -10.20 -13.62
CA VAL A 122 -11.80 -10.65 -14.18
C VAL A 122 -12.01 -11.47 -15.45
N ALA A 123 -12.95 -12.42 -15.44
CA ALA A 123 -13.25 -13.27 -16.58
C ALA A 123 -13.76 -12.51 -17.81
N LEU A 124 -14.62 -11.52 -17.58
CA LEU A 124 -15.24 -10.71 -18.63
C LEU A 124 -14.28 -9.68 -19.23
N LEU A 125 -13.51 -9.01 -18.37
CA LEU A 125 -12.64 -7.90 -18.77
C LEU A 125 -11.21 -8.32 -19.09
N ARG A 126 -10.78 -9.50 -18.63
CA ARG A 126 -9.44 -10.03 -18.84
C ARG A 126 -8.35 -9.04 -18.47
N SER A 127 -8.49 -8.43 -17.29
CA SER A 127 -7.65 -7.31 -16.85
C SER A 127 -6.69 -7.74 -15.75
N VAL A 128 -5.39 -7.53 -15.97
CA VAL A 128 -4.35 -7.70 -14.96
C VAL A 128 -4.63 -6.89 -13.69
N SER A 129 -5.23 -5.70 -13.80
CA SER A 129 -5.53 -4.86 -12.63
C SER A 129 -6.58 -5.49 -11.70
N LEU A 130 -7.62 -6.09 -12.27
CA LEU A 130 -8.64 -6.80 -11.48
C LEU A 130 -8.11 -8.12 -10.92
N TRP A 131 -7.22 -8.79 -11.65
CA TRP A 131 -6.51 -9.96 -11.12
C TRP A 131 -5.64 -9.59 -9.91
N LEU A 132 -4.89 -8.50 -9.98
CA LEU A 132 -4.08 -8.01 -8.86
C LEU A 132 -4.95 -7.60 -7.66
N LEU A 133 -6.12 -6.96 -7.91
CA LEU A 133 -7.09 -6.68 -6.85
C LEU A 133 -7.58 -7.98 -6.19
N CYS A 134 -7.99 -8.97 -6.98
CA CYS A 134 -8.44 -10.27 -6.47
C CYS A 134 -7.34 -10.98 -5.67
N ALA A 135 -6.10 -11.00 -6.17
CA ALA A 135 -4.96 -11.58 -5.48
C ALA A 135 -4.65 -10.88 -4.15
N ALA A 136 -4.76 -9.54 -4.12
CA ALA A 136 -4.61 -8.76 -2.89
C ALA A 136 -5.72 -9.07 -1.88
N LEU A 137 -6.99 -9.10 -2.33
CA LEU A 137 -8.13 -9.45 -1.48
C LEU A 137 -7.99 -10.85 -0.87
N LEU A 138 -7.51 -11.83 -1.63
CA LEU A 138 -7.24 -13.19 -1.12
C LEU A 138 -6.14 -13.20 -0.06
N ASN A 139 -5.06 -12.44 -0.25
CA ASN A 139 -4.00 -12.31 0.75
C ASN A 139 -4.50 -11.59 2.02
N VAL A 140 -5.32 -10.55 1.88
CA VAL A 140 -5.95 -9.86 3.01
C VAL A 140 -6.92 -10.78 3.75
N ALA A 141 -7.76 -11.53 3.03
CA ALA A 141 -8.70 -12.48 3.63
C ALA A 141 -7.96 -13.58 4.40
N LEU A 142 -6.97 -14.22 3.77
CA LEU A 142 -6.15 -15.22 4.45
C LEU A 142 -5.42 -14.61 5.65
N GLY A 143 -4.94 -13.39 5.51
CA GLY A 143 -4.26 -12.74 6.61
C GLY A 143 -5.15 -12.46 7.80
N LEU A 144 -6.33 -11.88 7.57
CA LEU A 144 -7.30 -11.66 8.64
C LEU A 144 -7.79 -12.98 9.27
N TYR A 145 -7.81 -14.06 8.51
CA TYR A 145 -8.14 -15.39 9.02
C TYR A 145 -7.04 -15.94 9.95
N LEU A 146 -5.77 -15.80 9.57
CA LEU A 146 -4.63 -16.33 10.32
C LEU A 146 -4.22 -15.45 11.52
N TRP A 147 -4.34 -14.12 11.39
CA TRP A 147 -3.87 -13.12 12.38
C TRP A 147 -5.00 -12.50 13.22
N ALA A 148 -6.15 -13.17 13.35
CA ALA A 148 -7.31 -12.67 14.10
C ALA A 148 -6.97 -12.44 15.59
N GLY A 149 -6.47 -11.24 15.94
CA GLY A 149 -6.16 -10.81 17.30
C GLY A 149 -4.67 -10.49 17.58
N ALA A 150 -3.74 -10.86 16.71
CA ALA A 150 -2.31 -10.56 16.88
C ALA A 150 -1.87 -9.35 16.03
N PRO A 151 -0.96 -8.48 16.52
CA PRO A 151 -0.33 -7.46 15.68
C PRO A 151 0.28 -8.11 14.44
N VAL A 152 0.06 -7.56 13.24
CA VAL A 152 0.53 -8.13 11.94
C VAL A 152 2.01 -8.56 11.92
N TRP A 153 2.84 -7.97 12.78
CA TRP A 153 4.27 -8.28 12.92
C TRP A 153 4.57 -9.52 13.78
N LEU A 154 3.69 -9.85 14.73
CA LEU A 154 3.72 -11.03 15.58
C LEU A 154 2.84 -12.09 14.90
N GLY A 155 3.47 -13.05 14.23
CA GLY A 155 2.75 -14.10 13.49
C GLY A 155 1.90 -14.99 14.39
N PRO A 156 1.04 -15.85 13.81
CA PRO A 156 0.40 -16.90 14.57
C PRO A 156 1.44 -17.75 15.33
N ASP A 157 1.03 -18.27 16.49
CA ASP A 157 1.86 -19.12 17.34
C ASP A 157 2.27 -20.43 16.64
N GLU A 158 1.48 -20.85 15.64
CA GLU A 158 1.68 -22.08 14.89
C GLU A 158 2.54 -21.90 13.63
N PRO A 159 3.73 -22.54 13.52
CA PRO A 159 4.65 -22.35 12.41
C PRO A 159 4.08 -22.74 11.03
N TRP A 160 3.15 -23.69 10.97
CA TRP A 160 2.52 -24.12 9.71
C TRP A 160 1.51 -23.11 9.18
N ALA A 161 0.86 -22.33 10.05
CA ALA A 161 -0.03 -21.25 9.67
C ALA A 161 0.71 -20.18 8.85
N LEU A 162 2.02 -20.03 9.10
CA LEU A 162 2.92 -19.14 8.36
C LEU A 162 3.15 -19.54 6.90
N LEU A 163 2.91 -20.81 6.54
CA LEU A 163 3.02 -21.29 5.17
C LEU A 163 1.77 -20.97 4.32
N GLY A 164 0.63 -20.70 4.94
CA GLY A 164 -0.62 -20.40 4.22
C GLY A 164 -0.44 -19.35 3.12
N PRO A 165 0.12 -18.17 3.43
CA PRO A 165 0.39 -17.13 2.43
C PRO A 165 1.36 -17.58 1.35
N ALA A 166 2.37 -18.40 1.68
CA ALA A 166 3.29 -18.95 0.68
C ALA A 166 2.55 -19.90 -0.27
N VAL A 167 1.73 -20.82 0.25
CA VAL A 167 0.93 -21.77 -0.57
C VAL A 167 -0.05 -21.02 -1.47
N LEU A 168 -0.78 -20.05 -0.93
CA LEU A 168 -1.70 -19.21 -1.70
C LEU A 168 -0.97 -18.52 -2.87
N ASN A 169 0.15 -17.87 -2.59
CA ASN A 169 0.89 -17.13 -3.63
C ASN A 169 1.61 -18.05 -4.62
N ALA A 170 2.01 -19.26 -4.22
CA ALA A 170 2.46 -20.29 -5.16
C ALA A 170 1.34 -20.72 -6.12
N GLY A 171 0.11 -20.92 -5.61
CA GLY A 171 -1.07 -21.18 -6.44
C GLY A 171 -1.38 -20.04 -7.40
N LEU A 172 -1.39 -18.79 -6.90
CA LEU A 172 -1.59 -17.59 -7.72
C LEU A 172 -0.49 -17.42 -8.78
N LEU A 173 0.76 -17.77 -8.46
CA LEU A 173 1.88 -17.75 -9.40
C LEU A 173 1.67 -18.74 -10.54
N VAL A 174 1.26 -19.97 -10.22
CA VAL A 174 0.95 -21.01 -11.22
C VAL A 174 -0.23 -20.58 -12.10
N LEU A 175 -1.28 -20.00 -11.53
CA LEU A 175 -2.42 -19.48 -12.28
C LEU A 175 -2.00 -18.31 -13.17
N ALA A 176 -1.18 -17.37 -12.66
CA ALA A 176 -0.67 -16.25 -13.44
C ALA A 176 0.25 -16.70 -14.59
N GLU A 177 1.03 -17.77 -14.43
CA GLU A 177 1.81 -18.38 -15.52
C GLU A 177 0.94 -18.98 -16.62
N ARG A 178 -0.22 -19.54 -16.27
CA ARG A 178 -1.16 -20.12 -17.26
C ARG A 178 -2.04 -19.06 -17.91
N ALA A 179 -2.43 -18.02 -17.17
CA ALA A 179 -3.40 -17.01 -17.59
C ALA A 179 -2.77 -15.70 -18.11
N GLY A 180 -1.44 -15.58 -18.13
CA GLY A 180 -0.75 -14.32 -18.43
C GLY A 180 -1.13 -13.66 -19.77
N ASP A 181 -1.20 -14.46 -20.84
CA ASP A 181 -1.61 -13.97 -22.16
C ASP A 181 -3.11 -13.63 -22.21
N TRP A 182 -3.92 -14.41 -21.49
CA TRP A 182 -5.35 -14.17 -21.37
C TRP A 182 -5.66 -12.87 -20.62
N LEU A 183 -4.90 -12.52 -19.58
CA LEU A 183 -5.02 -11.29 -18.78
C LEU A 183 -4.49 -10.02 -19.46
N GLY A 184 -3.91 -10.15 -20.66
CA GLY A 184 -3.30 -9.02 -21.36
C GLY A 184 -2.19 -8.35 -20.53
N ASP A 185 -1.29 -9.14 -19.94
CA ASP A 185 -0.23 -8.69 -19.04
C ASP A 185 1.15 -8.63 -19.72
N PRO A 186 1.44 -7.63 -20.58
CA PRO A 186 2.71 -7.53 -21.31
C PRO A 186 3.91 -7.29 -20.38
N TRP A 187 3.64 -6.80 -19.17
CA TRP A 187 4.66 -6.49 -18.16
C TRP A 187 4.92 -7.65 -17.21
N ARG A 188 4.17 -8.75 -17.35
CA ARG A 188 4.26 -9.92 -16.49
C ARG A 188 4.11 -9.54 -15.01
N LEU A 189 3.26 -8.56 -14.72
CA LEU A 189 3.00 -8.07 -13.37
C LEU A 189 2.38 -9.14 -12.50
N ALA A 190 1.38 -9.88 -13.00
CA ALA A 190 0.65 -10.88 -12.21
C ALA A 190 1.58 -11.95 -11.61
N ARG A 191 2.49 -12.47 -12.43
CA ARG A 191 3.46 -13.48 -11.98
C ARG A 191 4.57 -12.89 -11.12
N ARG A 192 5.05 -11.68 -11.43
CA ARG A 192 6.12 -11.03 -10.65
C ARG A 192 5.62 -10.64 -9.26
N SER A 193 4.38 -10.15 -9.14
CA SER A 193 3.76 -9.87 -7.85
C SER A 193 3.50 -11.12 -7.04
N ALA A 194 2.99 -12.19 -7.68
CA ALA A 194 2.77 -13.48 -6.98
C ALA A 194 4.09 -14.11 -6.51
N ALA A 195 5.15 -14.06 -7.33
CA ALA A 195 6.48 -14.52 -6.93
C ALA A 195 7.06 -13.67 -5.79
N ALA A 196 6.85 -12.35 -5.81
CA ALA A 196 7.28 -11.48 -4.74
C ALA A 196 6.53 -11.74 -3.42
N ALA A 197 5.22 -11.94 -3.50
CA ALA A 197 4.40 -12.26 -2.33
C ALA A 197 4.76 -13.65 -1.76
N LEU A 198 5.02 -14.65 -2.61
CA LEU A 198 5.51 -15.97 -2.19
C LEU A 198 6.85 -15.88 -1.46
N LEU A 199 7.84 -15.18 -2.05
CA LEU A 199 9.17 -15.03 -1.44
C LEU A 199 9.12 -14.20 -0.15
N GLY A 200 8.27 -13.16 -0.11
CA GLY A 200 8.02 -12.36 1.09
C GLY A 200 7.39 -13.21 2.19
N ALA A 201 6.38 -14.02 1.89
CA ALA A 201 5.74 -14.92 2.85
C ALA A 201 6.73 -15.92 3.46
N LEU A 202 7.59 -16.54 2.64
CA LEU A 202 8.62 -17.48 3.13
C LEU A 202 9.66 -16.77 4.03
N TRP A 203 10.07 -15.57 3.66
CA TRP A 203 11.00 -14.76 4.46
C TRP A 203 10.37 -14.36 5.80
N SER A 204 9.11 -13.93 5.80
CA SER A 204 8.35 -13.58 7.02
C SER A 204 8.12 -14.80 7.91
N ALA A 205 7.76 -15.95 7.34
CA ALA A 205 7.61 -17.20 8.08
C ALA A 205 8.91 -17.60 8.78
N SER A 206 10.04 -17.51 8.07
CA SER A 206 11.38 -17.81 8.62
C SER A 206 11.76 -16.84 9.74
N TRP A 207 11.46 -15.54 9.58
CA TRP A 207 11.69 -14.51 10.59
C TRP A 207 10.89 -14.76 11.88
N GLN A 208 9.62 -15.10 11.75
CA GLN A 208 8.74 -15.32 12.90
C GLN A 208 9.10 -16.59 13.67
N VAL A 209 9.40 -17.67 12.95
CA VAL A 209 9.98 -18.88 13.54
C VAL A 209 11.23 -18.54 14.36
N TRP A 210 12.10 -17.70 13.81
CA TRP A 210 13.30 -17.28 14.51
C TRP A 210 12.96 -16.51 15.80
N LEU A 211 12.06 -15.52 15.74
CA LEU A 211 11.65 -14.75 16.92
C LEU A 211 11.11 -15.64 18.07
N GLN A 212 10.38 -16.70 17.72
CA GLN A 212 9.80 -17.64 18.70
C GLN A 212 10.85 -18.60 19.29
N THR A 213 11.87 -18.96 18.52
CA THR A 213 12.86 -19.98 18.91
C THR A 213 14.18 -19.42 19.41
N ALA A 214 14.50 -18.15 19.14
CA ALA A 214 15.72 -17.48 19.61
C ALA A 214 15.98 -17.64 21.12
N PRO A 215 14.97 -17.59 22.02
CA PRO A 215 15.19 -17.80 23.45
C PRO A 215 15.46 -19.27 23.86
N ARG A 216 15.21 -20.24 22.97
CA ARG A 216 15.22 -21.69 23.25
C ARG A 216 16.23 -22.46 22.39
N MET A 217 17.19 -21.78 21.77
CA MET A 217 18.09 -22.31 20.73
C MET A 217 19.01 -23.49 21.13
N SER A 218 18.91 -24.03 22.34
CA SER A 218 19.81 -25.07 22.83
C SER A 218 19.42 -26.53 22.54
N ALA A 219 18.27 -26.87 21.92
CA ALA A 219 17.91 -28.29 21.79
C ALA A 219 17.17 -28.80 20.53
N ASP A 220 16.22 -28.07 19.93
CA ASP A 220 15.34 -28.72 18.94
C ASP A 220 15.63 -28.37 17.47
N GLY A 221 16.09 -29.37 16.70
CA GLY A 221 16.20 -29.35 15.24
C GLY A 221 14.86 -29.26 14.48
N SER A 222 13.76 -28.93 15.18
CA SER A 222 12.38 -28.98 14.72
C SER A 222 12.04 -27.99 13.59
N MET A 223 12.97 -27.12 13.18
CA MET A 223 12.71 -26.04 12.22
C MET A 223 13.68 -25.97 11.03
N LEU A 224 14.59 -26.93 10.88
CA LEU A 224 15.44 -27.07 9.68
C LEU A 224 14.62 -27.26 8.39
N TRP A 225 13.43 -27.88 8.51
CA TRP A 225 12.56 -28.16 7.38
C TRP A 225 12.06 -26.87 6.70
N LEU A 226 11.80 -25.77 7.43
CA LEU A 226 11.29 -24.52 6.85
C LEU A 226 12.38 -23.80 6.06
N THR A 227 13.60 -23.80 6.59
CA THR A 227 14.77 -23.30 5.88
C THR A 227 15.04 -24.14 4.64
N ALA A 228 15.00 -25.47 4.74
CA ALA A 228 15.17 -26.38 3.60
C ALA A 228 14.08 -26.18 2.54
N LEU A 229 12.82 -26.02 2.94
CA LEU A 229 11.70 -25.70 2.05
C LEU A 229 11.93 -24.37 1.33
N SER A 230 12.31 -23.33 2.07
CA SER A 230 12.56 -21.99 1.51
C SER A 230 13.70 -22.02 0.49
N VAL A 231 14.80 -22.73 0.80
CA VAL A 231 15.91 -22.94 -0.14
C VAL A 231 15.46 -23.74 -1.36
N GLY A 232 14.65 -24.80 -1.18
CA GLY A 232 14.09 -25.58 -2.28
C GLY A 232 13.21 -24.75 -3.23
N VAL A 233 12.33 -23.90 -2.67
CA VAL A 233 11.49 -22.99 -3.46
C VAL A 233 12.34 -21.94 -4.18
N LEU A 234 13.34 -21.37 -3.50
CA LEU A 234 14.29 -20.44 -4.13
C LEU A 234 15.04 -21.10 -5.29
N ALA A 235 15.56 -22.31 -5.12
CA ALA A 235 16.26 -23.05 -6.17
C ALA A 235 15.33 -23.35 -7.36
N MET A 236 14.10 -23.77 -7.09
CA MET A 236 13.08 -24.00 -8.11
C MET A 236 12.76 -22.72 -8.89
N LEU A 237 12.44 -21.63 -8.20
CA LEU A 237 12.13 -20.34 -8.84
C LEU A 237 13.32 -19.81 -9.64
N TYR A 238 14.52 -19.94 -9.10
CA TYR A 238 15.75 -19.59 -9.79
C TYR A 238 15.87 -20.38 -11.10
N TRP A 239 15.75 -21.71 -11.05
CA TRP A 239 15.85 -22.56 -12.23
C TRP A 239 14.76 -22.25 -13.25
N VAL A 240 13.49 -22.18 -12.85
CA VAL A 240 12.36 -21.89 -13.75
C VAL A 240 12.53 -20.50 -14.39
N TYR A 241 12.79 -19.46 -13.61
CA TYR A 241 12.76 -18.09 -14.12
C TYR A 241 14.06 -17.65 -14.78
N VAL A 242 15.22 -18.10 -14.31
CA VAL A 242 16.51 -17.74 -14.91
C VAL A 242 16.85 -18.64 -16.09
N ARG A 243 16.71 -19.97 -15.96
CA ARG A 243 17.11 -20.91 -17.03
C ARG A 243 16.01 -21.11 -18.07
N ARG A 244 14.77 -21.41 -17.64
CA ARG A 244 13.69 -21.80 -18.56
C ARG A 244 12.95 -20.61 -19.17
N ARG A 245 12.52 -19.65 -18.35
CA ARG A 245 11.67 -18.52 -18.78
C ARG A 245 12.42 -17.23 -19.11
N ARG A 246 13.71 -17.12 -18.73
CA ARG A 246 14.56 -15.93 -18.90
C ARG A 246 13.96 -14.63 -18.32
N ASP A 247 13.17 -14.72 -17.24
CA ASP A 247 12.70 -13.55 -16.49
C ASP A 247 13.64 -13.27 -15.31
N LEU A 248 14.72 -12.56 -15.61
CA LEU A 248 15.77 -12.26 -14.64
C LEU A 248 15.31 -11.34 -13.50
N ALA A 249 14.13 -10.71 -13.59
CA ALA A 249 13.57 -9.92 -12.50
C ALA A 249 13.17 -10.80 -11.31
N VAL A 250 12.55 -11.95 -11.56
CA VAL A 250 12.22 -12.93 -10.50
C VAL A 250 13.50 -13.59 -9.99
N GLY A 251 14.48 -13.86 -10.87
CA GLY A 251 15.80 -14.36 -10.47
C GLY A 251 16.55 -13.42 -9.53
N ALA A 252 16.52 -12.11 -9.82
CA ALA A 252 17.09 -11.08 -8.95
C ALA A 252 16.43 -11.06 -7.57
N LEU A 253 15.09 -11.11 -7.53
CA LEU A 253 14.33 -11.16 -6.29
C LEU A 253 14.66 -12.42 -5.47
N THR A 254 14.74 -13.57 -6.14
CA THR A 254 15.09 -14.87 -5.54
C THR A 254 16.47 -14.81 -4.88
N LEU A 255 17.49 -14.31 -5.59
CA LEU A 255 18.84 -14.19 -5.03
C LEU A 255 18.89 -13.23 -3.85
N PHE A 256 18.15 -12.11 -3.91
CA PHE A 256 18.10 -11.16 -2.81
C PHE A 256 17.41 -11.76 -1.57
N THR A 257 16.28 -12.45 -1.74
CA THR A 257 15.62 -13.17 -0.65
C THR A 257 16.53 -14.23 -0.03
N GLY A 258 17.32 -14.94 -0.86
CA GLY A 258 18.31 -15.90 -0.39
C GLY A 258 19.38 -15.29 0.53
N LEU A 259 19.88 -14.09 0.22
CA LEU A 259 20.81 -13.37 1.10
C LEU A 259 20.16 -13.01 2.45
N GLY A 260 18.90 -12.58 2.42
CA GLY A 260 18.14 -12.28 3.63
C GLY A 260 17.91 -13.50 4.52
N LEU A 261 17.59 -14.66 3.94
CA LEU A 261 17.47 -15.92 4.68
C LEU A 261 18.81 -16.40 5.23
N LEU A 262 19.90 -16.23 4.46
CA LEU A 262 21.24 -16.57 4.94
C LEU A 262 21.58 -15.74 6.16
N TRP A 263 21.35 -14.42 6.11
CA TRP A 263 21.52 -13.54 7.27
C TRP A 263 20.74 -14.07 8.47
N GLN A 264 19.42 -14.28 8.34
CA GLN A 264 18.53 -14.80 9.39
C GLN A 264 19.05 -16.08 10.05
N TRP A 265 19.68 -16.95 9.25
CA TRP A 265 20.22 -18.21 9.75
C TRP A 265 21.59 -18.04 10.43
N THR A 266 22.46 -17.16 9.92
CA THR A 266 23.82 -17.00 10.44
C THR A 266 23.90 -16.11 11.66
N TRP A 267 23.24 -14.95 11.66
CA TRP A 267 23.43 -13.92 12.70
C TRP A 267 23.17 -14.37 14.14
N PRO A 268 22.22 -15.29 14.45
CA PRO A 268 21.97 -15.71 15.82
C PRO A 268 23.04 -16.69 16.35
N ARG A 269 23.89 -17.22 15.46
CA ARG A 269 24.97 -18.16 15.78
C ARG A 269 26.31 -17.45 15.97
N VAL A 270 26.28 -16.13 15.98
CA VAL A 270 27.45 -15.27 15.97
C VAL A 270 27.44 -14.47 17.26
N ASP A 271 28.24 -14.94 18.21
CA ASP A 271 28.32 -14.33 19.55
C ASP A 271 29.37 -13.21 19.63
N ASP A 272 30.25 -13.13 18.62
CA ASP A 272 31.34 -12.16 18.56
C ASP A 272 31.10 -11.10 17.48
N GLY A 273 31.41 -9.84 17.83
CA GLY A 273 31.28 -8.71 16.92
C GLY A 273 32.10 -8.90 15.64
N TRP A 274 33.33 -9.39 15.72
CA TRP A 274 34.17 -9.57 14.52
C TRP A 274 33.70 -10.72 13.64
N ALA A 275 33.20 -11.80 14.24
CA ALA A 275 32.51 -12.85 13.49
C ALA A 275 31.28 -12.30 12.75
N MET A 276 30.54 -11.33 13.34
CA MET A 276 29.41 -10.68 12.68
C MET A 276 29.86 -9.86 11.47
N LEU A 277 30.99 -9.14 11.58
CA LEU A 277 31.60 -8.47 10.43
C LEU A 277 31.96 -9.47 9.33
N GLY A 278 32.53 -10.63 9.68
CA GLY A 278 32.84 -11.70 8.74
C GLY A 278 31.63 -12.18 7.95
N VAL A 279 30.49 -12.38 8.61
CA VAL A 279 29.21 -12.72 7.97
C VAL A 279 28.72 -11.61 7.05
N ILE A 280 28.80 -10.34 7.48
CA ILE A 280 28.38 -9.20 6.66
C ILE A 280 29.25 -9.10 5.37
N LEU A 281 30.56 -9.31 5.49
CA LEU A 281 31.48 -9.32 4.34
C LEU A 281 31.21 -10.51 3.40
N LEU A 282 30.88 -11.68 3.95
CA LEU A 282 30.45 -12.85 3.16
C LEU A 282 29.17 -12.53 2.37
N LEU A 283 28.16 -11.93 3.02
CA LEU A 283 26.91 -11.53 2.37
C LEU A 283 27.15 -10.51 1.25
N LEU A 284 28.06 -9.55 1.47
CA LEU A 284 28.47 -8.61 0.43
C LEU A 284 29.13 -9.34 -0.75
N GLY A 285 30.07 -10.25 -0.49
CA GLY A 285 30.73 -11.06 -1.51
C GLY A 285 29.73 -11.88 -2.34
N LEU A 286 28.81 -12.59 -1.68
CA LEU A 286 27.74 -13.36 -2.32
C LEU A 286 26.79 -12.47 -3.11
N GLY A 287 26.40 -11.31 -2.58
CA GLY A 287 25.55 -10.36 -3.28
C GLY A 287 26.21 -9.80 -4.55
N LEU A 288 27.48 -9.45 -4.47
CA LEU A 288 28.25 -8.99 -5.64
C LEU A 288 28.42 -10.12 -6.67
N ALA A 289 28.64 -11.36 -6.24
CA ALA A 289 28.68 -12.53 -7.10
C ALA A 289 27.33 -12.77 -7.80
N ALA A 290 26.21 -12.67 -7.09
CA ALA A 290 24.86 -12.79 -7.63
C ALA A 290 24.58 -11.69 -8.68
N LEU A 291 24.98 -10.45 -8.42
CA LEU A 291 24.85 -9.34 -9.36
C LEU A 291 25.69 -9.60 -10.62
N ARG A 292 26.95 -10.02 -10.48
CA ARG A 292 27.82 -10.36 -11.61
C ARG A 292 27.22 -11.49 -12.44
N HIS A 293 26.76 -12.55 -11.79
CA HIS A 293 26.14 -13.70 -12.42
C HIS A 293 24.92 -13.33 -13.28
N LEU A 294 23.93 -12.64 -12.70
CA LEU A 294 22.74 -12.22 -13.46
C LEU A 294 23.08 -11.19 -14.55
N SER A 295 24.06 -10.32 -14.32
CA SER A 295 24.51 -9.38 -15.35
C SER A 295 25.17 -10.10 -16.54
N GLY A 296 25.91 -11.18 -16.28
CA GLY A 296 26.50 -12.03 -17.32
C GLY A 296 25.43 -12.73 -18.15
N ILE A 297 24.44 -13.34 -17.50
CA ILE A 297 23.30 -13.98 -18.19
C ILE A 297 22.52 -12.96 -19.02
N TRP A 298 22.25 -11.76 -18.47
CA TRP A 298 21.53 -10.72 -19.20
C TRP A 298 22.27 -10.27 -20.46
N ARG A 299 23.60 -10.12 -20.39
CA ARG A 299 24.42 -9.79 -21.56
C ARG A 299 24.43 -10.90 -22.60
N ALA A 300 24.50 -12.16 -22.19
CA ALA A 300 24.45 -13.31 -23.10
C ALA A 300 23.09 -13.47 -23.82
N VAL A 301 22.00 -12.99 -23.23
CA VAL A 301 20.64 -13.09 -23.81
C VAL A 301 20.32 -11.94 -24.77
N ARG A 302 21.08 -10.83 -24.75
CA ARG A 302 20.93 -9.73 -25.72
C ARG A 302 22.00 -9.85 -26.81
N PRO A 303 21.65 -10.02 -28.09
CA PRO A 303 22.64 -9.92 -29.15
C PRO A 303 23.29 -8.53 -29.10
N GLY A 304 24.62 -8.50 -29.25
CA GLY A 304 25.35 -7.25 -29.33
C GLY A 304 24.87 -6.44 -30.53
N PRO A 305 24.93 -5.09 -30.51
CA PRO A 305 24.59 -4.27 -31.67
C PRO A 305 25.41 -4.62 -32.94
N GLY A 306 26.53 -5.33 -32.82
CA GLY A 306 27.33 -5.83 -33.95
C GLY A 306 26.82 -7.14 -34.58
N GLU A 307 26.22 -8.06 -33.81
CA GLU A 307 25.78 -9.37 -34.33
C GLU A 307 24.47 -9.26 -35.12
N ALA A 308 23.54 -8.41 -34.68
CA ALA A 308 22.27 -8.22 -35.39
C ALA A 308 22.42 -7.50 -36.74
N VAL A 309 23.53 -6.78 -36.96
CA VAL A 309 23.84 -6.14 -38.25
C VAL A 309 24.59 -7.11 -39.17
N ALA A 310 25.45 -7.98 -38.62
CA ALA A 310 26.15 -9.01 -39.37
C ALA A 310 25.20 -10.09 -39.93
N ASP A 311 24.15 -10.48 -39.19
CA ASP A 311 23.18 -11.48 -39.64
C ASP A 311 22.15 -10.96 -40.66
N LEU A 312 21.89 -9.65 -40.70
CA LEU A 312 20.92 -9.04 -41.62
C LEU A 312 21.55 -8.48 -42.90
N ALA A 313 22.86 -8.30 -42.94
CA ALA A 313 23.57 -7.75 -44.09
C ALA A 313 24.76 -8.64 -44.44
N GLY A 314 24.55 -9.58 -45.38
CA GLY A 314 25.64 -10.20 -46.14
C GLY A 314 26.32 -9.19 -47.08
N ILE A 315 26.74 -8.04 -46.56
CA ILE A 315 27.34 -6.93 -47.30
C ILE A 315 28.81 -6.80 -46.86
N PRO A 316 29.79 -6.83 -47.80
CA PRO A 316 31.21 -6.64 -47.48
C PRO A 316 31.52 -5.28 -46.84
N GLU A 317 32.54 -5.25 -45.99
CA GLU A 317 32.93 -4.18 -45.04
C GLU A 317 33.31 -2.79 -45.61
N THR A 318 32.82 -2.34 -46.76
CA THR A 318 33.35 -1.12 -47.40
C THR A 318 32.60 0.18 -47.14
N HIS A 319 31.51 0.21 -46.36
CA HIS A 319 30.84 1.47 -46.02
C HIS A 319 30.74 1.65 -44.50
N ALA A 320 31.62 2.52 -43.98
CA ALA A 320 31.61 3.01 -42.61
C ALA A 320 30.28 3.70 -42.29
N ALA A 321 29.29 2.92 -41.86
CA ALA A 321 28.05 3.43 -41.29
C ALA A 321 28.40 4.20 -40.01
N ALA A 322 27.93 5.45 -39.94
CA ALA A 322 28.12 6.31 -38.78
C ALA A 322 27.77 5.57 -37.47
N PRO A 323 28.61 5.64 -36.43
CA PRO A 323 28.42 4.86 -35.22
C PRO A 323 27.06 5.18 -34.60
N VAL A 324 26.16 4.18 -34.57
CA VAL A 324 24.95 4.23 -33.73
C VAL A 324 25.42 4.63 -32.34
N PRO A 325 24.88 5.70 -31.72
CA PRO A 325 25.44 6.22 -30.49
C PRO A 325 25.41 5.15 -29.40
N GLN A 326 26.60 4.65 -29.03
CA GLN A 326 26.88 3.67 -27.97
C GLN A 326 26.20 3.99 -26.61
N ARG A 327 25.70 5.22 -26.44
CA ARG A 327 24.99 5.70 -25.25
C ARG A 327 23.68 4.96 -24.93
N ALA A 328 23.05 4.25 -25.87
CA ALA A 328 21.86 3.45 -25.60
C ALA A 328 22.16 2.03 -25.08
N ALA A 329 23.37 1.51 -25.30
CA ALA A 329 23.72 0.10 -25.11
C ALA A 329 24.09 -0.29 -23.66
N HIS A 330 24.47 0.67 -22.80
CA HIS A 330 25.06 0.39 -21.47
C HIS A 330 24.16 0.68 -20.25
N ARG A 331 22.83 0.77 -20.40
CA ARG A 331 21.96 0.90 -19.22
C ARG A 331 21.63 -0.48 -18.65
N ASP A 332 22.13 -0.73 -17.43
CA ASP A 332 21.68 -1.83 -16.59
C ASP A 332 20.14 -1.86 -16.57
N PRO A 333 19.51 -3.03 -16.74
CA PRO A 333 18.06 -3.14 -16.63
C PRO A 333 17.60 -2.81 -15.20
N TRP A 334 16.33 -2.42 -15.08
CA TRP A 334 15.75 -1.94 -13.83
C TRP A 334 15.91 -2.95 -12.67
N PHE A 335 15.81 -4.25 -12.94
CA PHE A 335 15.91 -5.29 -11.91
C PHE A 335 17.36 -5.46 -11.39
N LEU A 336 18.40 -5.30 -12.22
CA LEU A 336 19.79 -5.30 -11.73
C LEU A 336 20.10 -4.06 -10.93
N THR A 337 19.49 -2.92 -11.30
CA THR A 337 19.60 -1.68 -10.53
C THR A 337 18.96 -1.85 -9.15
N LEU A 338 17.76 -2.44 -9.09
CA LEU A 338 17.10 -2.74 -7.82
C LEU A 338 17.86 -3.78 -6.99
N LEU A 339 18.36 -4.85 -7.61
CA LEU A 339 19.17 -5.85 -6.92
C LEU A 339 20.42 -5.24 -6.29
N ARG A 340 21.16 -4.42 -7.06
CA ARG A 340 22.34 -3.70 -6.55
C ARG A 340 21.97 -2.78 -5.39
N ALA A 341 20.90 -1.98 -5.55
CA ALA A 341 20.44 -1.08 -4.51
C ALA A 341 19.98 -1.82 -3.25
N GLY A 342 19.28 -2.95 -3.41
CA GLY A 342 18.83 -3.81 -2.32
C GLY A 342 19.99 -4.42 -1.56
N ILE A 343 20.96 -5.04 -2.26
CA ILE A 343 22.17 -5.62 -1.63
C ILE A 343 22.96 -4.53 -0.91
N LEU A 344 23.25 -3.41 -1.59
CA LEU A 344 24.04 -2.34 -1.02
C LEU A 344 23.36 -1.73 0.20
N GLY A 345 22.05 -1.44 0.12
CA GLY A 345 21.28 -0.92 1.24
C GLY A 345 21.22 -1.88 2.42
N PHE A 346 21.03 -3.18 2.16
CA PHE A 346 21.03 -4.22 3.18
C PHE A 346 22.38 -4.32 3.90
N ILE A 347 23.49 -4.37 3.15
CA ILE A 347 24.84 -4.43 3.72
C ILE A 347 25.18 -3.15 4.50
N VAL A 348 24.84 -1.98 3.96
CA VAL A 348 25.05 -0.70 4.67
C VAL A 348 24.31 -0.68 5.99
N LEU A 349 23.04 -1.12 6.01
CA LEU A 349 22.25 -1.21 7.24
C LEU A 349 22.92 -2.14 8.26
N LEU A 350 23.33 -3.34 7.86
CA LEU A 350 23.99 -4.28 8.75
C LEU A 350 25.33 -3.75 9.28
N LEU A 351 26.14 -3.10 8.44
CA LEU A 351 27.39 -2.48 8.86
C LEU A 351 27.16 -1.32 9.81
N VAL A 352 26.14 -0.49 9.60
CA VAL A 352 25.79 0.60 10.53
C VAL A 352 25.40 0.02 11.89
N ILE A 353 24.52 -0.99 11.91
CA ILE A 353 24.12 -1.68 13.16
C ILE A 353 25.36 -2.27 13.84
N TRP A 354 26.23 -2.94 13.10
CA TRP A 354 27.47 -3.52 13.61
C TRP A 354 28.39 -2.45 14.21
N VAL A 355 28.63 -1.35 13.50
CA VAL A 355 29.48 -0.24 13.97
C VAL A 355 28.92 0.39 15.24
N VAL A 356 27.61 0.65 15.29
CA VAL A 356 26.98 1.27 16.47
C VAL A 356 27.08 0.34 17.68
N PHE A 357 26.82 -0.95 17.48
CA PHE A 357 26.80 -1.95 18.55
C PHE A 357 28.21 -2.28 19.08
N VAL A 358 29.16 -2.57 18.19
CA VAL A 358 30.54 -2.92 18.58
C VAL A 358 31.35 -1.69 18.98
N GLY A 359 31.11 -0.55 18.32
CA GLY A 359 31.83 0.70 18.58
C GLY A 359 31.36 1.45 19.82
N GLY A 360 30.27 1.02 20.48
CA GLY A 360 29.76 1.65 21.70
C GLY A 360 29.42 3.13 21.53
N ILE A 361 28.97 3.54 20.34
CA ILE A 361 28.80 4.95 19.98
C ILE A 361 27.52 5.49 20.62
N GLN A 362 27.66 6.32 21.65
CA GLN A 362 26.54 6.95 22.37
C GLN A 362 26.37 8.45 22.04
N GLU A 363 27.37 9.08 21.43
CA GLU A 363 27.40 10.53 21.18
C GLU A 363 27.45 10.86 19.68
N ALA A 364 26.80 11.96 19.28
CA ALA A 364 26.75 12.40 17.88
C ALA A 364 28.15 12.70 17.30
N GLU A 365 29.06 13.24 18.11
CA GLU A 365 30.43 13.56 17.69
C GLU A 365 31.24 12.32 17.33
N GLY A 366 31.14 11.26 18.13
CA GLY A 366 31.77 9.97 17.86
C GLY A 366 31.26 9.35 16.55
N ALA A 367 29.96 9.42 16.30
CA ALA A 367 29.35 8.97 15.05
C ALA A 367 29.82 9.78 13.83
N LEU A 368 30.00 11.09 13.99
CA LEU A 368 30.48 11.98 12.93
C LEU A 368 31.94 11.71 12.56
N LEU A 369 32.81 11.57 13.57
CA LEU A 369 34.23 11.34 13.37
C LEU A 369 34.45 9.99 12.67
N LEU A 370 33.81 8.93 13.17
CA LEU A 370 33.88 7.62 12.54
C LEU A 370 33.25 7.63 11.14
N GLY A 371 32.13 8.34 10.98
CA GLY A 371 31.49 8.57 9.69
C GLY A 371 32.44 9.20 8.67
N ALA A 372 33.16 10.26 9.06
CA ALA A 372 34.15 10.95 8.22
C ALA A 372 35.35 10.05 7.87
N VAL A 373 35.86 9.28 8.84
CA VAL A 373 36.96 8.33 8.66
C VAL A 373 36.61 7.23 7.65
N LEU A 374 35.37 6.75 7.62
CA LEU A 374 34.93 5.76 6.64
C LEU A 374 34.61 6.39 5.27
N LEU A 375 34.10 7.62 5.29
CA LEU A 375 33.62 8.31 4.10
C LEU A 375 34.75 8.77 3.17
N LEU A 376 35.83 9.37 3.70
CA LEU A 376 36.92 9.92 2.87
C LEU A 376 37.66 8.83 2.06
N PRO A 377 38.08 7.70 2.65
CA PRO A 377 38.65 6.58 1.89
C PRO A 377 37.61 5.96 0.96
N GLY A 378 36.35 5.85 1.38
CA GLY A 378 35.25 5.34 0.56
C GLY A 378 35.07 6.11 -0.75
N LEU A 379 35.06 7.44 -0.68
CA LEU A 379 35.00 8.32 -1.86
C LEU A 379 36.21 8.15 -2.77
N TRP A 380 37.41 7.97 -2.22
CA TRP A 380 38.62 7.73 -3.00
C TRP A 380 38.56 6.38 -3.73
N LEU A 381 38.13 5.31 -3.06
CA LEU A 381 37.97 3.99 -3.63
C LEU A 381 36.87 3.96 -4.72
N ALA A 382 35.79 4.72 -4.52
CA ALA A 382 34.65 4.81 -5.44
C ALA A 382 34.99 5.43 -6.81
N ARG A 383 36.14 6.12 -6.95
CA ARG A 383 36.60 6.71 -8.23
C ARG A 383 37.04 5.68 -9.29
N GLY A 384 37.18 4.41 -8.91
CA GLY A 384 37.53 3.33 -9.83
C GLY A 384 36.48 3.04 -10.91
N PRO A 385 36.78 2.18 -11.89
CA PRO A 385 35.84 1.79 -12.93
C PRO A 385 34.57 1.16 -12.35
N ARG A 386 33.41 1.53 -12.92
CA ARG A 386 32.10 1.07 -12.43
C ARG A 386 32.01 -0.46 -12.43
N GLY A 387 31.60 -1.02 -11.30
CA GLY A 387 31.46 -2.48 -11.12
C GLY A 387 32.76 -3.20 -10.75
N ALA A 388 33.91 -2.49 -10.71
CA ALA A 388 35.12 -3.04 -10.09
C ALA A 388 34.90 -3.21 -8.58
N LEU A 389 35.46 -4.28 -8.01
CA LEU A 389 35.35 -4.58 -6.59
C LEU A 389 35.76 -3.38 -5.73
N ARG A 390 36.88 -2.74 -6.07
CA ARG A 390 37.39 -1.53 -5.41
C ARG A 390 36.35 -0.40 -5.38
N SER A 391 35.69 -0.14 -6.51
CA SER A 391 34.67 0.91 -6.62
C SER A 391 33.44 0.57 -5.77
N GLN A 392 32.99 -0.69 -5.79
CA GLN A 392 31.85 -1.17 -5.00
C GLN A 392 32.12 -1.13 -3.49
N LEU A 393 33.33 -1.50 -3.05
CA LEU A 393 33.73 -1.36 -1.65
C LEU A 393 33.77 0.11 -1.22
N GLY A 394 34.27 0.98 -2.09
CA GLY A 394 34.23 2.43 -1.87
C GLY A 394 32.81 2.97 -1.74
N GLU A 395 31.88 2.47 -2.55
CA GLU A 395 30.45 2.81 -2.45
C GLU A 395 29.85 2.42 -1.10
N VAL A 396 30.11 1.19 -0.63
CA VAL A 396 29.64 0.69 0.67
C VAL A 396 30.19 1.57 1.79
N LEU A 397 31.51 1.76 1.84
CA LEU A 397 32.18 2.53 2.89
C LEU A 397 31.70 3.99 2.92
N ALA A 398 31.55 4.62 1.75
CA ALA A 398 31.02 5.97 1.67
C ALA A 398 29.56 6.06 2.14
N CYS A 399 28.71 5.08 1.81
CA CYS A 399 27.33 5.02 2.30
C CYS A 399 27.28 4.78 3.82
N VAL A 400 28.08 3.86 4.37
CA VAL A 400 28.13 3.60 5.82
C VAL A 400 28.61 4.84 6.56
N GLY A 401 29.70 5.46 6.11
CA GLY A 401 30.22 6.67 6.73
C GLY A 401 29.23 7.83 6.68
N LEU A 402 28.51 7.99 5.56
CA LEU A 402 27.44 8.97 5.42
C LEU A 402 26.26 8.70 6.38
N VAL A 403 25.80 7.45 6.48
CA VAL A 403 24.67 7.09 7.36
C VAL A 403 25.06 7.22 8.83
N LEU A 404 26.28 6.88 9.22
CA LEU A 404 26.77 7.11 10.58
C LEU A 404 26.87 8.60 10.90
N ALA A 405 27.47 9.40 10.01
CA ALA A 405 27.56 10.84 10.18
C ALA A 405 26.18 11.51 10.27
N GLY A 406 25.23 11.12 9.43
CA GLY A 406 23.86 11.65 9.50
C GLY A 406 23.05 11.09 10.67
N GLY A 407 23.19 9.80 10.96
CA GLY A 407 22.48 9.09 12.02
C GLY A 407 22.85 9.55 13.42
N GLY A 408 24.11 9.96 13.63
CA GLY A 408 24.54 10.59 14.87
C GLY A 408 23.69 11.81 15.23
N PHE A 409 23.36 12.66 14.26
CA PHE A 409 22.49 13.83 14.49
C PHE A 409 21.00 13.49 14.62
N LEU A 410 20.55 12.34 14.11
CA LEU A 410 19.15 11.92 14.18
C LEU A 410 18.80 11.22 15.48
N PHE A 411 19.74 10.41 16.01
CA PHE A 411 19.44 9.43 17.06
C PHE A 411 20.28 9.59 18.33
N LEU A 412 21.38 10.34 18.29
CA LEU A 412 22.24 10.56 19.45
C LEU A 412 22.05 11.98 20.00
N GLN A 413 22.42 12.19 21.26
CA GLN A 413 22.28 13.49 21.90
C GLN A 413 23.10 14.55 21.14
N THR A 414 22.43 15.63 20.72
CA THR A 414 23.07 16.75 20.03
C THR A 414 23.74 17.70 21.03
N PRO A 415 24.88 18.33 20.69
CA PRO A 415 25.59 19.25 21.58
C PRO A 415 24.71 20.41 22.09
N ALA A 416 25.05 20.95 23.26
CA ALA A 416 24.31 22.03 23.92
C ALA A 416 24.27 23.36 23.12
N GLU A 417 25.10 23.51 22.08
CA GLU A 417 25.23 24.73 21.25
C GLU A 417 24.11 24.94 20.20
N GLY A 418 23.11 24.05 20.16
CA GLY A 418 21.95 24.16 19.26
C GLY A 418 22.15 23.59 17.86
N PRO A 419 21.11 23.58 16.99
CA PRO A 419 21.10 22.79 15.75
C PRO A 419 21.85 23.44 14.57
N LEU A 420 22.16 24.74 14.62
CA LEU A 420 22.73 25.49 13.50
C LEU A 420 24.13 25.04 13.04
N PRO A 421 25.14 24.85 13.93
CA PRO A 421 26.46 24.37 13.50
C PRO A 421 26.39 22.96 12.91
N SER A 422 25.59 22.08 13.51
CA SER A 422 25.29 20.73 13.03
C SER A 422 24.66 20.74 11.64
N LEU A 423 23.70 21.65 11.40
CA LEU A 423 23.05 21.85 10.10
C LEU A 423 24.04 22.37 9.04
N ALA A 424 24.90 23.33 9.39
CA ALA A 424 25.92 23.83 8.48
C ALA A 424 26.93 22.72 8.11
N ALA A 425 27.39 21.96 9.11
CA ALA A 425 28.33 20.86 8.91
C ALA A 425 27.76 19.78 7.96
N ILE A 426 26.53 19.33 8.19
CA ILE A 426 25.91 18.28 7.35
C ILE A 426 25.62 18.78 5.93
N LEU A 427 25.25 20.05 5.75
CA LEU A 427 25.02 20.64 4.43
C LEU A 427 26.32 20.76 3.64
N VAL A 428 27.41 21.21 4.27
CA VAL A 428 28.73 21.30 3.63
C VAL A 428 29.24 19.91 3.28
N LEU A 429 29.22 18.98 4.24
CA LEU A 429 29.65 17.60 4.03
C LEU A 429 28.84 16.94 2.90
N GLY A 430 27.52 17.07 2.95
CA GLY A 430 26.59 16.59 1.92
C GLY A 430 26.88 17.17 0.54
N ALA A 431 27.12 18.48 0.43
CA ALA A 431 27.44 19.15 -0.83
C ALA A 431 28.77 18.67 -1.42
N VAL A 432 29.79 18.51 -0.59
CA VAL A 432 31.10 17.99 -1.00
C VAL A 432 30.96 16.56 -1.53
N ILE A 433 30.27 15.68 -0.80
CA ILE A 433 30.04 14.29 -1.20
C ILE A 433 29.23 14.21 -2.50
N PHE A 434 28.15 14.98 -2.59
CA PHE A 434 27.26 14.96 -3.74
C PHE A 434 27.97 15.40 -5.03
N ARG A 435 28.86 16.40 -4.91
CA ARG A 435 29.70 16.89 -6.01
C ARG A 435 30.84 15.92 -6.35
N ALA A 436 31.50 15.34 -5.36
CA ALA A 436 32.62 14.42 -5.53
C ALA A 436 32.20 13.05 -6.09
N SER A 437 30.98 12.60 -5.79
CA SER A 437 30.46 11.31 -6.24
C SER A 437 30.10 11.32 -7.73
N ALA A 438 30.55 10.33 -8.48
CA ALA A 438 30.14 10.08 -9.88
C ALA A 438 28.97 9.09 -10.00
N LEU A 439 28.44 8.62 -8.86
CA LEU A 439 27.52 7.49 -8.79
C LEU A 439 26.12 7.97 -8.40
N PRO A 440 25.09 7.70 -9.23
CA PRO A 440 23.73 8.16 -8.96
C PRO A 440 23.16 7.64 -7.63
N VAL A 441 23.52 6.42 -7.23
CA VAL A 441 23.03 5.79 -5.99
C VAL A 441 23.60 6.48 -4.76
N LEU A 442 24.92 6.73 -4.73
CA LEU A 442 25.54 7.46 -3.61
C LEU A 442 25.00 8.89 -3.53
N ARG A 443 24.82 9.59 -4.67
CA ARG A 443 24.17 10.91 -4.69
C ARG A 443 22.75 10.88 -4.13
N LEU A 444 21.97 9.85 -4.44
CA LEU A 444 20.63 9.66 -3.90
C LEU A 444 20.67 9.47 -2.39
N ALA A 445 21.55 8.58 -1.91
CA ALA A 445 21.75 8.33 -0.49
C ALA A 445 22.18 9.60 0.26
N THR A 446 23.16 10.35 -0.25
CA THR A 446 23.59 11.64 0.31
C THR A 446 22.43 12.62 0.39
N ALA A 447 21.67 12.78 -0.68
CA ALA A 447 20.53 13.68 -0.67
C ALA A 447 19.45 13.24 0.34
N LEU A 448 19.16 11.95 0.46
CA LEU A 448 18.21 11.43 1.45
C LEU A 448 18.67 11.66 2.89
N VAL A 449 19.92 11.35 3.21
CA VAL A 449 20.47 11.53 4.57
C VAL A 449 20.50 13.01 4.93
N VAL A 450 20.99 13.88 4.04
CA VAL A 450 21.02 15.33 4.28
C VAL A 450 19.60 15.86 4.46
N LEU A 451 18.64 15.47 3.62
CA LEU A 451 17.24 15.91 3.76
C LEU A 451 16.62 15.40 5.06
N ALA A 452 16.88 14.16 5.46
CA ALA A 452 16.37 13.61 6.72
C ALA A 452 16.91 14.42 7.92
N VAL A 453 18.22 14.69 7.96
CA VAL A 453 18.84 15.50 9.02
C VAL A 453 18.32 16.94 9.00
N VAL A 454 18.19 17.56 7.82
CA VAL A 454 17.63 18.93 7.70
C VAL A 454 16.19 18.96 8.20
N LEU A 455 15.34 18.02 7.79
CA LEU A 455 13.94 17.96 8.23
C LEU A 455 13.83 17.69 9.74
N TRP A 456 14.75 16.91 10.30
CA TRP A 456 14.81 16.59 11.73
C TRP A 456 15.32 17.76 12.58
N LEU A 457 16.50 18.31 12.26
CA LEU A 457 17.11 19.40 13.01
C LEU A 457 16.30 20.70 12.91
N THR A 458 15.57 20.88 11.81
CA THR A 458 14.63 22.00 11.67
C THR A 458 13.23 21.64 12.14
N TRP A 459 12.97 20.42 12.63
CA TRP A 459 11.65 20.07 13.14
C TRP A 459 11.28 21.04 14.28
N PRO A 460 10.08 21.64 14.25
CA PRO A 460 9.72 22.58 15.28
C PRO A 460 9.71 21.86 16.63
N ALA A 461 10.49 22.36 17.58
CA ALA A 461 10.42 21.93 18.96
C ALA A 461 9.04 22.31 19.48
N VAL A 462 8.06 21.41 19.34
CA VAL A 462 6.86 21.43 20.17
C VAL A 462 7.35 21.11 21.58
N ALA A 463 7.85 22.16 22.24
CA ALA A 463 8.29 22.27 23.63
C ALA A 463 8.87 21.01 24.29
N GLY A 464 10.18 20.76 24.10
CA GLY A 464 11.09 20.22 25.12
C GLY A 464 10.85 18.85 25.76
N SER A 465 9.76 18.12 25.48
CA SER A 465 9.45 16.87 26.19
C SER A 465 8.60 15.85 25.44
N ARG A 466 8.06 16.17 24.25
CA ARG A 466 7.20 15.23 23.51
C ARG A 466 7.96 14.41 22.47
N GLY A 467 7.77 13.09 22.49
CA GLY A 467 8.27 12.17 21.48
C GLY A 467 7.43 12.21 20.19
N LEU A 468 8.01 11.78 19.05
CA LEU A 468 7.33 11.69 17.75
C LEU A 468 6.05 10.84 17.76
N PHE A 469 5.89 9.99 18.78
CA PHE A 469 4.80 9.03 18.94
C PHE A 469 3.82 9.38 20.07
N ASP A 470 3.98 10.53 20.73
CA ASP A 470 3.02 10.95 21.76
C ASP A 470 1.65 11.27 21.14
N PRO A 471 0.54 11.00 21.84
CA PRO A 471 -0.79 11.30 21.33
C PRO A 471 -0.95 12.79 20.99
N LEU A 472 -1.44 13.06 19.78
CA LEU A 472 -1.68 14.42 19.31
C LEU A 472 -2.90 15.02 20.01
N GLU A 473 -2.72 16.17 20.66
CA GLU A 473 -3.84 16.96 21.17
C GLU A 473 -4.38 17.86 20.03
N PRO A 474 -5.71 18.03 19.91
CA PRO A 474 -6.30 18.93 18.92
C PRO A 474 -5.76 20.36 19.09
N GLY A 475 -5.08 20.88 18.06
CA GLY A 475 -4.55 22.26 18.04
C GLY A 475 -3.02 22.38 18.02
N ASP A 476 -2.28 21.30 18.28
CA ASP A 476 -0.82 21.29 18.28
C ASP A 476 -0.22 21.18 16.87
N TRP A 477 -0.47 22.19 16.02
CA TRP A 477 0.09 22.25 14.68
C TRP A 477 1.62 22.49 14.71
N PRO A 478 2.45 21.63 14.10
CA PRO A 478 3.89 21.85 14.02
C PRO A 478 4.21 23.01 13.05
N PRO A 479 4.73 24.16 13.51
CA PRO A 479 4.92 25.31 12.65
C PRO A 479 5.88 25.03 11.49
N GLY A 480 5.47 25.44 10.28
CA GLY A 480 6.22 25.28 9.04
C GLY A 480 6.10 23.89 8.40
N LEU A 481 5.26 22.98 8.90
CA LEU A 481 5.13 21.63 8.34
C LEU A 481 4.67 21.65 6.87
N MET A 482 3.71 22.51 6.51
CA MET A 482 3.30 22.70 5.11
C MET A 482 4.38 23.40 4.31
N LEU A 483 5.10 24.35 4.91
CA LEU A 483 6.24 24.97 4.25
C LEU A 483 7.31 23.93 3.87
N ARG A 484 7.57 22.95 4.75
CA ARG A 484 8.47 21.81 4.50
C ARG A 484 8.03 20.95 3.34
N LEU A 485 6.74 20.59 3.33
CA LEU A 485 6.15 19.87 2.21
C LEU A 485 6.30 20.64 0.89
N TRP A 486 5.99 21.94 0.91
CA TRP A 486 6.05 22.79 -0.29
C TRP A 486 7.46 22.87 -0.87
N TRP A 487 8.48 23.19 -0.08
CA TRP A 487 9.83 23.32 -0.64
C TRP A 487 10.40 21.96 -1.09
N CYS A 488 10.05 20.86 -0.41
CA CYS A 488 10.37 19.51 -0.90
C CYS A 488 9.73 19.25 -2.26
N GLN A 489 8.44 19.57 -2.40
CA GLN A 489 7.68 19.28 -3.62
C GLN A 489 8.06 20.20 -4.79
N ALA A 490 8.20 21.50 -4.55
CA ALA A 490 8.67 22.46 -5.55
C ALA A 490 10.12 22.17 -5.97
N GLY A 491 10.99 21.87 -5.01
CA GLY A 491 12.37 21.44 -5.26
C GLY A 491 12.42 20.16 -6.09
N ALA A 492 11.56 19.17 -5.78
CA ALA A 492 11.43 17.94 -6.55
C ALA A 492 11.06 18.21 -8.01
N VAL A 493 10.07 19.09 -8.27
CA VAL A 493 9.67 19.49 -9.63
C VAL A 493 10.84 20.15 -10.36
N LEU A 494 11.50 21.12 -9.73
CA LEU A 494 12.64 21.83 -10.33
C LEU A 494 13.78 20.86 -10.67
N ALA A 495 14.22 20.05 -9.70
CA ALA A 495 15.27 19.07 -9.90
C ALA A 495 14.88 18.04 -10.98
N TRP A 496 13.61 17.62 -11.03
CA TRP A 496 13.14 16.68 -12.04
C TRP A 496 13.18 17.31 -13.44
N VAL A 497 12.71 18.54 -13.60
CA VAL A 497 12.76 19.28 -14.88
C VAL A 497 14.20 19.50 -15.33
N LEU A 498 15.10 19.90 -14.42
CA LEU A 498 16.53 20.03 -14.70
C LEU A 498 17.15 18.69 -15.11
N SER A 499 16.67 17.58 -14.54
CA SER A 499 17.13 16.22 -14.88
C SER A 499 16.75 15.77 -16.30
N LEU A 500 15.81 16.43 -16.97
CA LEU A 500 15.41 16.11 -18.34
C LEU A 500 16.51 16.48 -19.35
N ARG A 501 17.37 17.45 -19.02
CA ARG A 501 18.51 17.83 -19.87
C ARG A 501 19.62 16.78 -19.75
N ALA A 502 20.05 16.21 -20.88
CA ALA A 502 20.96 15.05 -20.90
C ALA A 502 22.25 15.26 -20.09
N GLY A 503 22.89 16.43 -20.19
CA GLY A 503 24.12 16.75 -19.45
C GLY A 503 23.93 16.96 -17.94
N ARG A 504 22.69 17.18 -17.49
CA ARG A 504 22.34 17.48 -16.09
C ARG A 504 21.68 16.27 -15.38
N ARG A 505 21.23 15.28 -16.14
CA ARG A 505 20.50 14.12 -15.60
C ARG A 505 21.22 13.39 -14.46
N ALA A 506 22.53 13.17 -14.57
CA ALA A 506 23.28 12.41 -13.56
C ALA A 506 23.36 13.14 -12.19
N VAL A 507 23.26 14.46 -12.19
CA VAL A 507 23.33 15.31 -10.98
C VAL A 507 21.93 15.50 -10.40
N TRP A 508 20.97 15.91 -11.23
CA TRP A 508 19.67 16.35 -10.74
C TRP A 508 18.67 15.21 -10.53
N ARG A 509 18.83 14.07 -11.22
CA ARG A 509 17.88 12.95 -11.08
C ARG A 509 17.91 12.31 -9.69
N PRO A 510 19.08 12.05 -9.06
CA PRO A 510 19.14 11.55 -7.69
C PRO A 510 18.50 12.52 -6.69
N LEU A 511 18.83 13.81 -6.79
CA LEU A 511 18.24 14.85 -5.93
C LEU A 511 16.72 14.91 -6.08
N ALA A 512 16.21 14.85 -7.32
CA ALA A 512 14.78 14.86 -7.58
C ALA A 512 14.08 13.64 -6.95
N TRP A 513 14.68 12.46 -7.02
CA TRP A 513 14.14 11.28 -6.34
C TRP A 513 14.17 11.40 -4.82
N ALA A 514 15.26 11.91 -4.24
CA ALA A 514 15.34 12.14 -2.80
C ALA A 514 14.23 13.08 -2.31
N LEU A 515 14.06 14.24 -2.97
CA LEU A 515 13.00 15.20 -2.65
C LEU A 515 11.60 14.61 -2.85
N LEU A 516 11.36 13.87 -3.94
CA LEU A 516 10.09 13.19 -4.16
C LEU A 516 9.81 12.23 -2.99
N LEU A 517 10.75 11.35 -2.62
CA LEU A 517 10.55 10.35 -1.56
C LEU A 517 10.22 10.97 -0.19
N CYS A 518 10.64 12.20 0.09
CA CYS A 518 10.26 12.93 1.32
C CYS A 518 8.81 13.47 1.30
N THR A 519 8.20 13.67 0.13
CA THR A 519 6.88 14.34 0.03
C THR A 519 5.70 13.53 0.58
N PRO A 520 5.55 12.20 0.36
CA PRO A 520 4.41 11.46 0.90
C PRO A 520 4.40 11.40 2.43
N PRO A 521 5.51 11.07 3.13
CA PRO A 521 5.53 11.07 4.60
C PRO A 521 5.18 12.43 5.19
N LEU A 522 5.70 13.53 4.63
CA LEU A 522 5.37 14.89 5.08
C LEU A 522 3.88 15.22 4.87
N ALA A 523 3.30 14.79 3.75
CA ALA A 523 1.87 14.97 3.50
C ALA A 523 0.99 14.13 4.45
N TRP A 524 1.43 12.93 4.81
CA TRP A 524 0.72 12.09 5.78
C TRP A 524 0.81 12.65 7.19
N LEU A 525 2.01 13.07 7.62
CA LEU A 525 2.19 13.77 8.89
C LEU A 525 1.30 15.02 8.93
N ALA A 526 1.30 15.82 7.88
CA ALA A 526 0.44 16.99 7.80
C ALA A 526 -1.04 16.65 8.02
N THR A 527 -1.57 15.64 7.34
CA THR A 527 -2.95 15.19 7.56
C THR A 527 -3.16 14.69 9.00
N ALA A 528 -2.21 13.95 9.56
CA ALA A 528 -2.29 13.47 10.96
C ALA A 528 -2.33 14.63 11.98
N PHE A 529 -1.62 15.73 11.72
CA PHE A 529 -1.63 16.95 12.54
C PHE A 529 -2.79 17.91 12.19
N GLY A 530 -3.74 17.51 11.34
CA GLY A 530 -4.90 18.34 11.04
C GLY A 530 -4.74 19.35 9.92
N ALA A 531 -3.86 19.09 8.94
CA ALA A 531 -3.77 19.90 7.74
C ALA A 531 -5.11 19.98 7.00
N GLY A 532 -6.07 19.10 7.29
CA GLY A 532 -7.42 19.22 6.80
C GLY A 532 -8.09 20.56 7.15
N ALA A 533 -7.77 21.19 8.28
CA ALA A 533 -8.23 22.53 8.60
C ALA A 533 -7.32 23.63 7.99
N VAL A 534 -7.07 23.59 6.68
CA VAL A 534 -6.10 24.47 5.99
C VAL A 534 -6.29 25.96 6.34
N TRP A 535 -7.55 26.38 6.49
CA TRP A 535 -7.89 27.77 6.80
C TRP A 535 -7.60 28.20 8.24
N ALA A 536 -7.47 27.23 9.17
CA ALA A 536 -7.05 27.48 10.54
C ALA A 536 -5.51 27.53 10.68
N LEU A 537 -4.77 27.08 9.67
CA LEU A 537 -3.31 27.05 9.72
C LEU A 537 -2.70 28.46 9.77
N PRO A 538 -1.48 28.59 10.35
CA PRO A 538 -0.68 29.81 10.26
C PRO A 538 -0.51 30.29 8.81
N PRO A 539 -0.36 31.60 8.57
CA PRO A 539 -0.39 32.17 7.22
C PRO A 539 0.66 31.57 6.27
N ALA A 540 1.87 31.31 6.76
CA ALA A 540 2.94 30.70 5.96
C ALA A 540 2.59 29.26 5.52
N ASP A 541 2.07 28.44 6.44
CA ASP A 541 1.66 27.07 6.16
C ASP A 541 0.41 27.00 5.27
N ARG A 542 -0.54 27.92 5.47
CA ARG A 542 -1.73 28.07 4.61
C ARG A 542 -1.35 28.39 3.17
N LEU A 543 -0.46 29.36 2.97
CA LEU A 543 0.06 29.72 1.64
C LEU A 543 0.83 28.56 1.01
N ALA A 544 1.63 27.83 1.79
CA ALA A 544 2.34 26.65 1.32
C ALA A 544 1.39 25.51 0.92
N GLY A 545 0.31 25.28 1.67
CA GLY A 545 -0.73 24.32 1.33
C GLY A 545 -1.45 24.66 0.02
N LEU A 546 -1.84 25.93 -0.16
CA LEU A 546 -2.41 26.45 -1.42
C LEU A 546 -1.44 26.26 -2.59
N ALA A 547 -0.15 26.57 -2.40
CA ALA A 547 0.87 26.38 -3.42
C ALA A 547 1.03 24.90 -3.81
N CYS A 548 1.02 23.98 -2.83
CA CYS A 548 1.04 22.53 -3.08
C CYS A 548 -0.17 22.07 -3.89
N ALA A 549 -1.37 22.57 -3.58
CA ALA A 549 -2.62 22.20 -4.26
C ALA A 549 -2.66 22.64 -5.73
N LEU A 550 -2.14 23.83 -6.03
CA LEU A 550 -2.12 24.39 -7.39
C LEU A 550 -1.03 23.78 -8.29
N LEU A 551 0.04 23.24 -7.68
CA LEU A 551 1.23 22.77 -8.40
C LEU A 551 0.95 21.74 -9.51
N PRO A 552 0.09 20.72 -9.34
CA PRO A 552 -0.28 19.80 -10.42
C PRO A 552 -0.86 20.52 -11.64
N GLY A 553 -1.74 21.50 -11.44
CA GLY A 553 -2.33 22.29 -12.54
C GLY A 553 -1.28 23.09 -13.30
N LEU A 554 -0.36 23.72 -12.59
CA LEU A 554 0.76 24.46 -13.18
C LEU A 554 1.69 23.55 -14.00
N ILE A 555 2.01 22.35 -13.48
CA ILE A 555 2.82 21.36 -14.21
C ILE A 555 2.10 20.89 -15.49
N LEU A 556 0.79 20.66 -15.42
CA LEU A 556 0.00 20.26 -16.59
C LEU A 556 0.03 21.34 -17.68
N GLY A 557 -0.19 22.61 -17.30
CA GLY A 557 -0.12 23.75 -18.22
C GLY A 557 1.24 23.89 -18.89
N ALA A 558 2.31 23.85 -18.08
CA ALA A 558 3.68 23.91 -18.57
C ALA A 558 4.02 22.73 -19.49
N TRP A 559 3.55 21.52 -19.17
CA TRP A 559 3.76 20.34 -20.00
C TRP A 559 3.08 20.45 -21.37
N LEU A 560 1.82 20.88 -21.40
CA LEU A 560 1.07 21.07 -22.65
C LEU A 560 1.69 22.17 -23.51
N ALA A 561 2.13 23.28 -22.89
CA ALA A 561 2.82 24.37 -23.56
C ALA A 561 4.17 23.92 -24.15
N ALA A 562 4.97 23.17 -23.39
CA ALA A 562 6.26 22.66 -23.85
C ALA A 562 6.14 21.71 -25.06
N ARG A 563 5.02 20.98 -25.18
CA ARG A 563 4.74 20.11 -26.32
C ARG A 563 4.07 20.82 -27.49
N ARG A 564 3.79 22.13 -27.38
CA ARG A 564 2.99 22.90 -28.35
C ARG A 564 1.67 22.18 -28.71
N ALA A 565 1.12 21.42 -27.75
CA ALA A 565 -0.07 20.58 -27.97
C ALA A 565 -1.34 21.44 -28.15
N LEU A 566 -1.32 22.66 -27.61
CA LEU A 566 -2.38 23.64 -27.62
C LEU A 566 -1.80 25.06 -27.81
N PRO A 567 -2.61 26.01 -28.31
CA PRO A 567 -2.33 27.44 -28.15
C PRO A 567 -2.16 27.78 -26.66
N ALA A 568 -1.36 28.81 -26.34
CA ALA A 568 -1.05 29.19 -24.96
C ALA A 568 -2.32 29.32 -24.08
N ARG A 569 -3.39 29.93 -24.60
CA ARG A 569 -4.69 30.05 -23.92
C ARG A 569 -5.29 28.68 -23.54
N GLY A 570 -5.18 27.69 -24.41
CA GLY A 570 -5.68 26.33 -24.14
C GLY A 570 -4.87 25.61 -23.05
N CYS A 571 -3.55 25.80 -23.03
CA CYS A 571 -2.69 25.24 -21.97
C CYS A 571 -3.06 25.80 -20.60
N TRP A 572 -3.23 27.13 -20.52
CA TRP A 572 -3.62 27.81 -19.29
C TRP A 572 -5.05 27.48 -18.86
N LEU A 573 -5.97 27.24 -19.80
CA LEU A 573 -7.30 26.76 -19.49
C LEU A 573 -7.28 25.35 -18.90
N ALA A 574 -6.48 24.43 -19.47
CA ALA A 574 -6.31 23.08 -18.91
C ALA A 574 -5.66 23.10 -17.52
N ALA A 575 -4.67 23.97 -17.30
CA ALA A 575 -4.09 24.21 -15.99
C ALA A 575 -5.14 24.75 -15.02
N GLY A 576 -5.91 25.77 -15.43
CA GLY A 576 -6.96 26.39 -14.64
C GLY A 576 -8.05 25.40 -14.22
N VAL A 577 -8.45 24.48 -15.11
CA VAL A 577 -9.38 23.38 -14.77
C VAL A 577 -8.84 22.55 -13.62
N LEU A 578 -7.58 22.10 -13.67
CA LEU A 578 -7.01 21.27 -12.60
C LEU A 578 -6.75 22.08 -11.32
N CYS A 579 -6.35 23.34 -11.43
CA CYS A 579 -6.19 24.25 -10.29
C CYS A 579 -7.52 24.50 -9.57
N LEU A 580 -8.61 24.76 -10.31
CA LEU A 580 -9.95 24.91 -9.72
C LEU A 580 -10.43 23.60 -9.07
N ALA A 581 -10.17 22.45 -9.71
CA ALA A 581 -10.47 21.15 -9.11
C ALA A 581 -9.75 20.96 -7.77
N SER A 582 -8.52 21.50 -7.63
CA SER A 582 -7.70 21.36 -6.43
C SER A 582 -8.28 22.02 -5.19
N LEU A 583 -9.22 22.96 -5.34
CA LEU A 583 -9.98 23.52 -4.22
C LEU A 583 -10.79 22.44 -3.49
N GLY A 584 -11.26 21.41 -4.19
CA GLY A 584 -12.01 20.31 -3.58
C GLY A 584 -11.15 19.27 -2.87
N TRP A 585 -9.82 19.35 -2.98
CA TRP A 585 -8.89 18.49 -2.23
C TRP A 585 -7.76 19.28 -1.56
N LEU A 586 -7.96 20.57 -1.32
CA LEU A 586 -6.98 21.45 -0.68
C LEU A 586 -6.53 20.89 0.68
N GLU A 587 -7.47 20.27 1.38
CA GLU A 587 -7.35 19.64 2.71
C GLU A 587 -6.69 18.25 2.66
N ALA A 588 -6.46 17.71 1.46
CA ALA A 588 -5.83 16.42 1.22
C ALA A 588 -4.47 16.61 0.50
N PRO A 589 -3.42 17.11 1.19
CA PRO A 589 -2.12 17.41 0.57
C PRO A 589 -1.49 16.18 -0.11
N GLY A 590 -1.76 14.97 0.41
CA GLY A 590 -1.33 13.71 -0.19
C GLY A 590 -1.81 13.52 -1.63
N LEU A 591 -3.01 14.00 -1.98
CA LEU A 591 -3.52 13.92 -3.34
C LEU A 591 -2.75 14.84 -4.30
N SER A 592 -2.41 16.05 -3.85
CA SER A 592 -1.61 17.02 -4.62
C SER A 592 -0.19 16.50 -4.89
N VAL A 593 0.44 15.87 -3.89
CA VAL A 593 1.71 15.15 -4.04
C VAL A 593 1.59 14.04 -5.09
N ALA A 594 0.59 13.19 -4.97
CA ALA A 594 0.38 12.06 -5.86
C ALA A 594 0.16 12.48 -7.32
N LEU A 595 -0.67 13.51 -7.56
CA LEU A 595 -0.90 14.07 -8.90
C LEU A 595 0.37 14.69 -9.49
N THR A 596 1.19 15.35 -8.66
CA THR A 596 2.51 15.87 -9.08
C THR A 596 3.41 14.76 -9.61
N TRP A 597 3.47 13.61 -8.91
CA TRP A 597 4.24 12.45 -9.35
C TRP A 597 3.74 11.89 -10.68
N ILE A 598 2.41 11.74 -10.83
CA ILE A 598 1.80 11.26 -12.07
C ILE A 598 2.17 12.17 -13.24
N LEU A 599 2.06 13.49 -13.05
CA LEU A 599 2.34 14.47 -14.10
C LEU A 599 3.82 14.54 -14.44
N LEU A 600 4.74 14.60 -13.47
CA LEU A 600 6.19 14.51 -13.71
C LEU A 600 6.60 13.21 -14.40
N GLY A 601 5.94 12.11 -14.03
CA GLY A 601 6.10 10.80 -14.66
C GLY A 601 5.63 10.80 -16.11
N ARG A 602 4.51 11.47 -16.43
CA ARG A 602 4.04 11.65 -17.81
C ARG A 602 4.98 12.57 -18.61
N LEU A 603 5.43 13.66 -18.01
CA LEU A 603 6.34 14.65 -18.57
C LEU A 603 7.64 13.99 -19.07
N ALA A 604 8.19 13.10 -18.25
CA ALA A 604 9.44 12.39 -18.51
C ALA A 604 9.27 11.03 -19.22
N GLY A 605 8.05 10.58 -19.52
CA GLY A 605 7.80 9.21 -19.99
C GLY A 605 8.17 8.11 -18.99
N HIS A 606 8.25 8.45 -17.70
CA HIS A 606 8.70 7.58 -16.62
C HIS A 606 7.53 6.82 -15.96
N ARG A 607 7.18 5.66 -16.53
CA ARG A 607 6.05 4.83 -16.08
C ARG A 607 6.09 4.41 -14.61
N PRO A 608 7.25 4.03 -14.02
CA PRO A 608 7.29 3.68 -12.60
C PRO A 608 6.83 4.82 -11.70
N LEU A 609 7.17 6.07 -12.04
CA LEU A 609 6.76 7.22 -11.24
C LEU A 609 5.24 7.45 -11.34
N GLN A 610 4.64 7.17 -12.49
CA GLN A 610 3.18 7.24 -12.67
C GLN A 610 2.47 6.17 -11.84
N CYS A 611 3.02 4.96 -11.76
CA CYS A 611 2.46 3.87 -10.95
C CYS A 611 2.55 4.18 -9.46
N LEU A 612 3.71 4.67 -9.00
CA LEU A 612 3.89 5.12 -7.62
C LEU A 612 2.95 6.29 -7.28
N GLY A 613 2.80 7.25 -8.20
CA GLY A 613 1.83 8.35 -8.03
C GLY A 613 0.39 7.85 -7.94
N ALA A 614 -0.01 6.87 -8.76
CA ALA A 614 -1.35 6.27 -8.67
C ALA A 614 -1.58 5.53 -7.34
N ALA A 615 -0.57 4.81 -6.83
CA ALA A 615 -0.63 4.20 -5.51
C ALA A 615 -0.71 5.26 -4.39
N ALA A 616 0.03 6.36 -4.53
CA ALA A 616 0.00 7.49 -3.60
C ALA A 616 -1.36 8.22 -3.59
N VAL A 617 -2.12 8.22 -4.70
CA VAL A 617 -3.51 8.73 -4.70
C VAL A 617 -4.37 7.92 -3.72
N LEU A 618 -4.32 6.59 -3.81
CA LEU A 618 -5.11 5.72 -2.94
C LEU A 618 -4.69 5.86 -1.47
N ALA A 619 -3.39 5.86 -1.21
CA ALA A 619 -2.87 6.05 0.14
C ALA A 619 -3.22 7.43 0.71
N GLY A 620 -3.11 8.49 -0.10
CA GLY A 620 -3.48 9.85 0.31
C GLY A 620 -4.96 9.99 0.64
N LEU A 621 -5.85 9.37 -0.14
CA LEU A 621 -7.29 9.36 0.15
C LEU A 621 -7.63 8.53 1.40
N ALA A 622 -6.93 7.42 1.63
CA ALA A 622 -7.08 6.61 2.84
C ALA A 622 -6.63 7.38 4.09
N VAL A 623 -5.49 8.07 4.05
CA VAL A 623 -5.03 8.91 5.15
C VAL A 623 -5.98 10.09 5.38
N PHE A 624 -6.51 10.70 4.32
CA PHE A 624 -7.50 11.79 4.44
C PHE A 624 -8.84 11.32 5.03
N TYR A 625 -9.27 10.08 4.76
CA TYR A 625 -10.43 9.51 5.43
C TYR A 625 -10.25 9.51 6.95
N LEU A 626 -9.06 9.16 7.42
CA LEU A 626 -8.71 9.03 8.83
C LEU A 626 -8.42 10.35 9.55
N ASP A 627 -8.47 11.50 8.87
CA ASP A 627 -8.27 12.82 9.50
C ASP A 627 -9.46 13.16 10.42
N PRO A 628 -9.31 13.19 11.76
CA PRO A 628 -10.44 13.43 12.65
C PRO A 628 -10.88 14.90 12.70
N LEU A 629 -10.07 15.83 12.17
CA LEU A 629 -10.31 17.27 12.34
C LEU A 629 -11.23 17.87 11.28
N VAL A 630 -11.52 17.11 10.22
CA VAL A 630 -12.43 17.53 9.16
C VAL A 630 -13.66 16.62 9.13
N PRO A 631 -14.87 17.16 9.31
CA PRO A 631 -16.09 16.36 9.24
C PRO A 631 -16.23 15.62 7.92
N LEU A 632 -16.73 14.39 7.96
CA LEU A 632 -16.87 13.54 6.77
C LEU A 632 -17.74 14.19 5.68
N ALA A 633 -18.77 14.94 6.08
CA ALA A 633 -19.65 15.66 5.16
C ALA A 633 -18.88 16.74 4.35
N HIS A 634 -17.96 17.45 4.99
CA HIS A 634 -17.15 18.48 4.35
C HIS A 634 -16.14 17.85 3.37
N LYS A 635 -15.47 16.77 3.79
CA LYS A 635 -14.59 15.98 2.91
C LYS A 635 -15.33 15.49 1.66
N ALA A 636 -16.56 14.99 1.84
CA ALA A 636 -17.40 14.51 0.75
C ALA A 636 -17.78 15.63 -0.23
N ALA A 637 -18.18 16.80 0.30
CA ALA A 637 -18.54 17.94 -0.52
C ALA A 637 -17.36 18.42 -1.38
N GLY A 638 -16.16 18.57 -0.79
CA GLY A 638 -14.96 18.97 -1.51
C GLY A 638 -14.61 18.01 -2.66
N LEU A 639 -14.48 16.72 -2.36
CA LEU A 639 -14.14 15.71 -3.36
C LEU A 639 -15.24 15.55 -4.43
N GLY A 640 -16.51 15.65 -4.03
CA GLY A 640 -17.67 15.57 -4.92
C GLY A 640 -17.73 16.73 -5.92
N LEU A 641 -17.51 17.96 -5.45
CA LEU A 641 -17.45 19.15 -6.32
C LEU A 641 -16.27 19.07 -7.30
N ALA A 642 -15.09 18.64 -6.84
CA ALA A 642 -13.95 18.41 -7.71
C ALA A 642 -14.23 17.33 -8.77
N ALA A 643 -14.91 16.24 -8.40
CA ALA A 643 -15.29 15.19 -9.33
C ALA A 643 -16.28 15.70 -10.40
N LEU A 644 -17.33 16.42 -10.00
CA LEU A 644 -18.31 17.02 -10.91
C LEU A 644 -17.64 17.99 -11.88
N TRP A 645 -16.76 18.86 -11.37
CA TRP A 645 -16.00 19.82 -12.16
C TRP A 645 -15.11 19.12 -13.20
N LEU A 646 -14.33 18.11 -12.79
CA LEU A 646 -13.47 17.35 -13.70
C LEU A 646 -14.28 16.56 -14.74
N ALA A 647 -15.40 15.98 -14.35
CA ALA A 647 -16.29 15.27 -15.26
C ALA A 647 -16.94 16.21 -16.29
N ALA A 648 -17.39 17.39 -15.87
CA ALA A 648 -17.94 18.42 -16.73
C ALA A 648 -16.88 18.93 -17.72
N ALA A 649 -15.68 19.27 -17.23
CA ALA A 649 -14.56 19.71 -18.06
C ALA A 649 -14.14 18.65 -19.08
N ALA A 650 -14.07 17.37 -18.68
CA ALA A 650 -13.76 16.27 -19.59
C ALA A 650 -14.87 16.02 -20.61
N GLY A 651 -16.14 16.18 -20.21
CA GLY A 651 -17.30 16.08 -21.09
C GLY A 651 -17.31 17.16 -22.18
N LEU A 652 -17.04 18.42 -21.81
CA LEU A 652 -16.90 19.54 -22.74
C LEU A 652 -15.71 19.33 -23.69
N ALA A 653 -14.57 18.86 -23.17
CA ALA A 653 -13.39 18.58 -23.98
C ALA A 653 -13.60 17.46 -25.01
N ALA A 654 -14.46 16.48 -24.70
CA ALA A 654 -14.80 15.36 -25.58
C ALA A 654 -16.02 15.63 -26.50
N TRP A 655 -16.69 16.78 -26.35
CA TRP A 655 -17.90 17.13 -27.13
C TRP A 655 -17.67 17.19 -28.65
N PRO A 656 -16.57 17.79 -29.17
CA PRO A 656 -16.34 17.88 -30.62
C PRO A 656 -16.16 16.51 -31.29
N ASP A 657 -15.48 15.58 -30.62
CA ASP A 657 -15.21 14.22 -31.12
C ASP A 657 -16.46 13.32 -31.10
N ARG A 658 -17.47 13.65 -30.28
CA ARG A 658 -18.77 12.94 -30.30
C ARG A 658 -19.61 13.28 -31.52
N ARG A 659 -19.47 14.49 -32.09
CA ARG A 659 -20.18 14.91 -33.30
C ARG A 659 -19.60 14.26 -34.57
N SER A 660 -18.30 13.96 -34.59
CA SER A 660 -17.64 13.24 -35.69
C SER A 660 -17.80 11.71 -35.60
N ALA A 661 -18.20 11.18 -34.44
CA ALA A 661 -18.42 9.75 -34.19
C ALA A 661 -19.82 9.23 -34.56
N LEU A 662 -20.57 9.92 -35.44
CA LEU A 662 -21.83 9.44 -36.02
C LEU A 662 -21.64 8.26 -37.01
N ARG A 663 -20.42 7.74 -37.17
CA ARG A 663 -20.19 6.48 -37.89
C ARG A 663 -20.48 5.30 -36.97
N PRO A 664 -21.37 4.36 -37.35
CA PRO A 664 -21.61 3.17 -36.54
C PRO A 664 -20.28 2.41 -36.38
N PRO A 665 -19.88 2.04 -35.15
CA PRO A 665 -18.69 1.23 -34.95
C PRO A 665 -18.88 -0.11 -35.67
N ALA A 666 -17.84 -0.59 -36.36
CA ALA A 666 -17.80 -1.95 -36.87
C ALA A 666 -18.12 -2.90 -35.71
N ARG A 667 -19.18 -3.70 -35.85
CA ARG A 667 -19.62 -4.69 -34.85
C ARG A 667 -18.51 -5.73 -34.68
N LEU A 668 -17.62 -5.54 -33.70
CA LEU A 668 -16.80 -6.63 -33.22
C LEU A 668 -17.75 -7.62 -32.53
N ALA A 669 -17.73 -8.87 -33.01
CA ALA A 669 -18.63 -9.97 -32.68
C ALA A 669 -19.20 -9.92 -31.25
N ALA A 670 -20.53 -9.84 -31.19
CA ALA A 670 -21.34 -9.61 -30.01
C ALA A 670 -21.95 -10.94 -29.51
N TRP A 671 -21.39 -11.50 -28.42
CA TRP A 671 -22.08 -12.40 -27.46
C TRP A 671 -21.24 -12.52 -26.16
N PRO A 672 -21.81 -12.60 -24.95
CA PRO A 672 -22.74 -11.66 -24.35
C PRO A 672 -22.01 -10.83 -23.25
N ARG A 673 -20.93 -10.11 -23.59
CA ARG A 673 -20.26 -9.20 -22.64
C ARG A 673 -21.21 -8.26 -21.87
N PRO A 674 -22.24 -7.64 -22.48
CA PRO A 674 -23.16 -6.78 -21.73
C PRO A 674 -24.03 -7.57 -20.74
N LEU A 675 -24.58 -8.74 -21.13
CA LEU A 675 -25.33 -9.59 -20.20
C LEU A 675 -24.43 -10.14 -19.10
N GLY A 676 -23.18 -10.48 -19.41
CA GLY A 676 -22.19 -10.88 -18.41
C GLY A 676 -21.93 -9.79 -17.37
N MET A 677 -21.84 -8.52 -17.79
CA MET A 677 -21.68 -7.39 -16.86
C MET A 677 -22.92 -7.19 -15.97
N LEU A 678 -24.12 -7.34 -16.54
CA LEU A 678 -25.36 -7.30 -15.77
C LEU A 678 -25.47 -8.49 -14.80
N ALA A 679 -25.13 -9.70 -15.25
CA ALA A 679 -25.13 -10.91 -14.44
C ALA A 679 -24.11 -10.81 -13.30
N ALA A 680 -22.91 -10.29 -13.54
CA ALA A 680 -21.91 -10.06 -12.49
C ALA A 680 -22.40 -9.05 -11.45
N GLY A 681 -23.03 -7.95 -11.88
CA GLY A 681 -23.65 -6.98 -10.99
C GLY A 681 -24.82 -7.57 -10.19
N ALA A 682 -25.69 -8.34 -10.86
CA ALA A 682 -26.83 -9.01 -10.23
C ALA A 682 -26.39 -10.07 -9.21
N LEU A 683 -25.32 -10.82 -9.50
CA LEU A 683 -24.74 -11.81 -8.60
C LEU A 683 -24.17 -11.14 -7.33
N ALA A 684 -23.48 -10.01 -7.47
CA ALA A 684 -23.03 -9.23 -6.32
C ALA A 684 -24.19 -8.66 -5.48
N LEU A 685 -25.23 -8.13 -6.12
CA LEU A 685 -26.44 -7.66 -5.44
C LEU A 685 -27.18 -8.81 -4.74
N GLY A 686 -27.31 -9.96 -5.39
CA GLY A 686 -27.96 -11.14 -4.84
C GLY A 686 -27.22 -11.69 -3.61
N ALA A 687 -25.89 -11.78 -3.67
CA ALA A 687 -25.08 -12.19 -2.52
C ALA A 687 -25.26 -11.26 -1.32
N ALA A 688 -25.25 -9.94 -1.54
CA ALA A 688 -25.52 -8.98 -0.48
C ALA A 688 -26.96 -9.09 0.06
N GLN A 689 -27.95 -9.32 -0.81
CA GLN A 689 -29.34 -9.51 -0.40
C GLN A 689 -29.54 -10.76 0.46
N LEU A 690 -28.86 -11.86 0.14
CA LEU A 690 -28.89 -13.08 0.95
C LEU A 690 -28.34 -12.82 2.35
N GLN A 691 -27.19 -12.14 2.48
CA GLN A 691 -26.63 -11.77 3.79
C GLN A 691 -27.60 -10.91 4.60
N ILE A 692 -28.22 -9.91 3.95
CA ILE A 692 -29.15 -9.00 4.61
C ILE A 692 -30.40 -9.74 5.09
N HIS A 693 -30.91 -10.67 4.28
CA HIS A 693 -32.03 -11.51 4.68
C HIS A 693 -31.68 -12.38 5.89
N GLN A 694 -30.52 -13.04 5.86
CA GLN A 694 -30.01 -13.84 6.99
C GLN A 694 -29.85 -13.01 8.26
N TYR A 695 -29.25 -11.81 8.16
CA TYR A 695 -29.06 -10.97 9.33
C TYR A 695 -30.37 -10.41 9.89
N ARG A 696 -31.35 -10.09 9.02
CA ARG A 696 -32.69 -9.69 9.46
C ARG A 696 -33.45 -10.84 10.13
N SER A 697 -33.36 -12.06 9.60
CA SER A 697 -34.02 -13.21 10.23
C SER A 697 -33.42 -13.49 11.60
N ILE A 698 -32.10 -13.40 11.75
CA ILE A 698 -31.43 -13.53 13.06
C ILE A 698 -31.92 -12.45 14.03
N LEU A 699 -32.02 -11.18 13.60
CA LEU A 699 -32.50 -10.12 14.47
C LEU A 699 -33.99 -10.26 14.84
N ALA A 700 -34.83 -10.78 13.94
CA ALA A 700 -36.26 -10.93 14.16
C ALA A 700 -36.65 -12.17 14.98
N GLU A 701 -36.02 -13.30 14.68
CA GLU A 701 -36.37 -14.62 15.25
C GLU A 701 -35.40 -15.06 16.35
N GLY A 702 -34.22 -14.42 16.45
CA GLY A 702 -33.18 -14.77 17.41
C GLY A 702 -33.58 -14.46 18.85
N ARG A 703 -33.15 -15.33 19.76
CA ARG A 703 -33.38 -15.16 21.19
C ARG A 703 -32.49 -14.04 21.72
N PRO A 704 -33.04 -13.04 22.42
CA PRO A 704 -32.24 -11.97 23.00
C PRO A 704 -31.46 -12.48 24.22
N ILE A 705 -30.16 -12.22 24.24
CA ILE A 705 -29.27 -12.43 25.39
C ILE A 705 -28.61 -11.11 25.74
N VAL A 706 -28.45 -10.84 27.04
CA VAL A 706 -27.80 -9.62 27.54
C VAL A 706 -26.47 -10.01 28.16
N LEU A 707 -25.38 -9.48 27.62
CA LEU A 707 -24.02 -9.72 28.10
C LEU A 707 -23.42 -8.44 28.65
N GLN A 708 -22.77 -8.53 29.81
CA GLN A 708 -22.03 -7.41 30.38
C GLN A 708 -20.76 -7.14 29.58
N LEU A 709 -20.48 -5.87 29.30
CA LEU A 709 -19.26 -5.42 28.65
C LEU A 709 -18.12 -5.29 29.68
N ALA A 710 -16.91 -5.66 29.29
CA ALA A 710 -15.70 -5.36 30.07
C ALA A 710 -15.32 -3.87 29.90
N PRO A 711 -14.44 -3.28 30.74
CA PRO A 711 -14.04 -1.88 30.59
C PRO A 711 -13.57 -1.59 29.17
N VAL A 712 -14.29 -0.68 28.51
CA VAL A 712 -14.14 -0.37 27.09
C VAL A 712 -13.37 0.95 26.95
N ASP A 713 -12.31 0.97 26.15
CA ASP A 713 -11.71 2.22 25.71
C ASP A 713 -12.56 2.82 24.56
N PRO A 714 -13.18 3.99 24.74
CA PRO A 714 -14.06 4.60 23.73
C PRO A 714 -13.30 5.21 22.55
N ARG A 715 -11.97 5.07 22.47
CA ARG A 715 -11.16 5.66 21.40
C ARG A 715 -10.42 4.60 20.60
N SER A 716 -10.83 4.41 19.35
CA SER A 716 -9.91 4.04 18.29
C SER A 716 -9.90 5.11 17.19
N LEU A 717 -8.91 5.98 17.29
CA LEU A 717 -8.60 7.05 16.34
C LEU A 717 -8.32 6.58 14.90
N MET A 718 -8.24 5.27 14.63
CA MET A 718 -7.70 4.73 13.38
C MET A 718 -8.71 4.12 12.40
N GLN A 719 -10.01 3.97 12.73
CA GLN A 719 -10.99 3.37 11.80
C GLN A 719 -12.35 4.10 11.70
N GLY A 720 -12.47 5.31 12.28
CA GLY A 720 -13.70 6.11 12.34
C GLY A 720 -14.32 6.14 13.74
N ASP A 721 -15.57 6.62 13.85
CA ASP A 721 -16.33 6.63 15.10
C ASP A 721 -16.90 5.24 15.39
N TYR A 722 -16.11 4.44 16.10
CA TYR A 722 -16.52 3.12 16.58
C TYR A 722 -15.93 2.87 17.96
N MET A 723 -16.61 2.02 18.73
CA MET A 723 -16.20 1.61 20.07
C MET A 723 -15.74 0.16 20.00
N ALA A 724 -14.53 -0.13 20.46
CA ALA A 724 -14.08 -1.50 20.63
C ALA A 724 -14.91 -2.15 21.73
N LEU A 725 -15.45 -3.34 21.50
CA LEU A 725 -16.27 -4.05 22.49
C LEU A 725 -15.51 -5.25 23.01
N ASP A 726 -15.54 -5.41 24.33
CA ASP A 726 -15.14 -6.64 24.99
C ASP A 726 -16.24 -7.08 25.98
N TYR A 727 -16.37 -8.39 26.20
CA TYR A 727 -17.44 -8.97 27.01
C TYR A 727 -16.85 -9.59 28.28
N ALA A 728 -17.42 -9.26 29.44
CA ALA A 728 -16.98 -9.77 30.74
C ALA A 728 -16.95 -11.30 30.80
N VAL A 729 -17.84 -11.97 30.05
CA VAL A 729 -17.95 -13.44 29.95
C VAL A 729 -16.70 -14.09 29.33
N ARG A 730 -15.86 -13.36 28.60
CA ARG A 730 -14.62 -13.93 28.03
C ARG A 730 -13.65 -14.43 29.09
N ARG A 731 -13.52 -13.72 30.23
CA ARG A 731 -12.64 -14.15 31.34
C ARG A 731 -13.04 -15.50 31.94
N PRO A 732 -14.32 -15.72 32.33
CA PRO A 732 -14.82 -17.04 32.71
C PRO A 732 -14.59 -18.13 31.67
N VAL A 733 -14.74 -17.83 30.37
CA VAL A 733 -14.51 -18.82 29.29
C VAL A 733 -13.06 -19.30 29.30
N SER A 734 -12.10 -18.38 29.32
CA SER A 734 -10.68 -18.72 29.37
C SER A 734 -10.34 -19.53 30.63
N GLY A 735 -10.89 -19.14 31.79
CA GLY A 735 -10.70 -19.87 33.05
C GLY A 735 -11.30 -21.28 33.02
N TRP A 736 -12.51 -21.44 32.48
CA TRP A 736 -13.18 -22.74 32.37
C TRP A 736 -12.40 -23.69 31.45
N LEU A 737 -11.93 -23.19 30.30
CA LEU A 737 -11.16 -23.97 29.34
C LEU A 737 -9.78 -24.39 29.86
N ALA A 738 -9.16 -23.57 30.71
CA ALA A 738 -7.92 -23.95 31.40
C ALA A 738 -8.13 -25.18 32.31
N GLY A 739 -9.31 -25.33 32.90
CA GLY A 739 -9.69 -26.50 33.71
C GLY A 739 -10.16 -27.74 32.92
N HIS A 740 -10.41 -27.61 31.61
CA HIS A 740 -10.99 -28.67 30.78
C HIS A 740 -10.15 -28.94 29.51
N PRO A 741 -8.94 -29.52 29.64
CA PRO A 741 -8.02 -29.70 28.52
C PRO A 741 -8.58 -30.59 27.40
N ALA A 742 -9.38 -31.62 27.73
CA ALA A 742 -9.99 -32.49 26.73
C ALA A 742 -10.98 -31.75 25.81
N VAL A 743 -11.76 -30.82 26.36
CA VAL A 743 -12.67 -29.98 25.56
C VAL A 743 -11.88 -29.00 24.72
N ARG A 744 -10.79 -28.43 25.25
CA ARG A 744 -9.89 -27.56 24.50
C ARG A 744 -9.28 -28.26 23.29
N GLU A 745 -8.90 -29.53 23.43
CA GLU A 745 -8.37 -30.35 22.34
C GLU A 745 -9.43 -30.66 21.28
N GLN A 746 -10.67 -30.97 21.70
CA GLN A 746 -11.80 -31.12 20.79
C GLN A 746 -12.13 -29.82 20.03
N LEU A 747 -12.09 -28.67 20.70
CA LEU A 747 -12.27 -27.36 20.07
C LEU A 747 -11.14 -27.04 19.09
N ALA A 748 -9.90 -27.39 19.43
CA ALA A 748 -8.76 -27.24 18.52
C ALA A 748 -8.92 -28.09 17.26
N ALA A 749 -9.44 -29.31 17.38
CA ALA A 749 -9.72 -30.19 16.24
C ALA A 749 -10.91 -29.69 15.41
N ALA A 750 -11.97 -29.19 16.05
CA ALA A 750 -13.19 -28.76 15.38
C ALA A 750 -13.09 -27.33 14.77
N GLY A 751 -12.24 -26.47 15.33
CA GLY A 751 -12.10 -25.05 14.96
C GLY A 751 -13.31 -24.18 15.31
N ARG A 752 -14.31 -24.75 15.98
CA ARG A 752 -15.58 -24.11 16.38
C ARG A 752 -16.10 -24.73 17.67
N GLY A 753 -16.89 -23.97 18.42
CA GLY A 753 -17.55 -24.43 19.63
C GLY A 753 -18.79 -23.61 19.97
N TRP A 754 -19.42 -23.96 21.09
CA TRP A 754 -20.59 -23.27 21.62
C TRP A 754 -20.41 -22.95 23.10
N LEU A 755 -20.72 -21.71 23.47
CA LEU A 755 -20.88 -21.27 24.85
C LEU A 755 -22.32 -21.50 25.26
N VAL A 756 -22.55 -22.40 26.20
CA VAL A 756 -23.87 -22.57 26.80
C VAL A 756 -24.01 -21.54 27.90
N LEU A 757 -24.93 -20.60 27.71
CA LEU A 757 -25.18 -19.48 28.60
C LEU A 757 -26.49 -19.69 29.37
N ARG A 758 -26.58 -19.12 30.58
CA ARG A 758 -27.79 -19.09 31.40
C ARG A 758 -27.97 -17.69 32.03
N PRO A 759 -29.19 -17.14 32.09
CA PRO A 759 -29.43 -15.87 32.78
C PRO A 759 -29.27 -16.04 34.30
N ASP A 760 -28.72 -15.01 34.95
CA ASP A 760 -28.73 -14.87 36.41
C ASP A 760 -30.07 -14.28 36.91
N ALA A 761 -30.18 -14.06 38.22
CA ALA A 761 -31.38 -13.50 38.85
C ALA A 761 -31.70 -12.07 38.34
N GLN A 762 -30.71 -11.40 37.77
CA GLN A 762 -30.80 -10.07 37.21
C GLN A 762 -31.04 -10.11 35.69
N GLY A 763 -31.12 -11.28 35.04
CA GLY A 763 -31.34 -11.42 33.60
C GLY A 763 -30.09 -11.18 32.73
N VAL A 764 -28.90 -11.10 33.33
CA VAL A 764 -27.61 -11.05 32.61
C VAL A 764 -27.13 -12.48 32.38
N TRP A 765 -26.70 -12.78 31.15
CA TRP A 765 -26.32 -14.13 30.77
C TRP A 765 -24.86 -14.42 31.15
N GLN A 766 -24.66 -15.51 31.89
CA GLN A 766 -23.35 -15.97 32.36
C GLN A 766 -23.00 -17.33 31.75
N LEU A 767 -21.70 -17.64 31.71
CA LEU A 767 -21.20 -18.92 31.21
C LEU A 767 -21.67 -20.06 32.12
N ALA A 768 -22.28 -21.10 31.53
CA ALA A 768 -22.56 -22.36 32.19
C ALA A 768 -21.58 -23.45 31.77
N GLU A 769 -21.34 -23.61 30.46
CA GLU A 769 -20.50 -24.67 29.90
C GLU A 769 -19.92 -24.25 28.54
N VAL A 770 -18.80 -24.84 28.14
CA VAL A 770 -18.27 -24.75 26.78
C VAL A 770 -18.25 -26.15 26.15
N THR A 771 -18.78 -26.28 24.93
CA THR A 771 -18.82 -27.56 24.21
C THR A 771 -18.32 -27.43 22.77
N ALA A 772 -17.69 -28.49 22.26
CA ALA A 772 -17.29 -28.62 20.86
C ALA A 772 -18.38 -29.27 19.98
N VAL A 773 -19.48 -29.75 20.59
CA VAL A 773 -20.59 -30.41 19.89
C VAL A 773 -21.79 -29.46 19.87
N PRO A 774 -22.47 -29.27 18.72
CA PRO A 774 -23.64 -28.42 18.64
C PRO A 774 -24.74 -28.92 19.60
N PRO A 775 -25.13 -28.13 20.62
CA PRO A 775 -26.20 -28.50 21.52
C PRO A 775 -27.56 -28.34 20.83
N ASP A 776 -28.54 -29.15 21.22
CA ASP A 776 -29.92 -29.02 20.73
C ASP A 776 -30.53 -27.70 21.24
N ALA A 777 -30.79 -26.78 20.32
CA ALA A 777 -31.33 -25.46 20.62
C ALA A 777 -32.71 -25.54 21.28
N ALA A 778 -33.56 -26.50 20.90
CA ALA A 778 -34.90 -26.63 21.45
C ALA A 778 -34.86 -27.14 22.90
N ALA A 779 -34.03 -28.16 23.16
CA ALA A 779 -33.80 -28.68 24.51
C ALA A 779 -33.13 -27.63 25.41
N GLY A 780 -32.15 -26.90 24.88
CA GLY A 780 -31.50 -25.80 25.59
C GLY A 780 -32.49 -24.70 25.97
N GLN A 781 -33.34 -24.27 25.03
CA GLN A 781 -34.35 -23.24 25.29
C GLN A 781 -35.36 -23.68 26.35
N ALA A 782 -35.85 -24.93 26.30
CA ALA A 782 -36.73 -25.50 27.31
C ALA A 782 -36.09 -25.51 28.71
N ALA A 783 -34.77 -25.70 28.79
CA ALA A 783 -33.99 -25.64 30.03
C ALA A 783 -33.56 -24.22 30.45
N GLY A 784 -34.02 -23.17 29.76
CA GLY A 784 -33.62 -21.79 30.03
C GLY A 784 -32.17 -21.44 29.64
N ARG A 785 -31.54 -22.27 28.79
CA ARG A 785 -30.17 -22.09 28.30
C ARG A 785 -30.15 -21.66 26.83
N THR A 786 -29.08 -21.02 26.40
CA THR A 786 -28.87 -20.62 24.99
C THR A 786 -27.43 -20.91 24.62
N ALA A 787 -27.22 -21.48 23.44
CA ALA A 787 -25.90 -21.79 22.94
C ALA A 787 -25.44 -20.71 21.96
N LEU A 788 -24.30 -20.08 22.24
CA LEU A 788 -23.67 -19.06 21.41
C LEU A 788 -22.47 -19.68 20.70
N ALA A 789 -22.50 -19.73 19.38
CA ALA A 789 -21.41 -20.26 18.57
C ALA A 789 -20.19 -19.33 18.61
N PHE A 790 -19.00 -19.94 18.60
CA PHE A 790 -17.72 -19.23 18.51
C PHE A 790 -16.74 -19.99 17.62
N HIS A 791 -15.78 -19.26 17.05
CA HIS A 791 -14.64 -19.85 16.36
C HIS A 791 -13.48 -20.02 17.33
N TRP A 792 -12.79 -21.15 17.29
CA TRP A 792 -11.62 -21.40 18.12
C TRP A 792 -10.36 -21.09 17.33
N ARG A 793 -9.59 -20.07 17.75
CA ARG A 793 -8.37 -19.61 17.06
C ARG A 793 -7.33 -19.12 18.05
N SER A 794 -6.06 -19.43 17.81
CA SER A 794 -4.91 -18.97 18.63
C SER A 794 -5.10 -19.17 20.14
N GLY A 795 -5.77 -20.26 20.54
CA GLY A 795 -6.04 -20.58 21.95
C GLY A 795 -7.17 -19.77 22.61
N GLU A 796 -7.91 -18.97 21.85
CA GLU A 796 -9.03 -18.17 22.33
C GLU A 796 -10.35 -18.48 21.60
N ALA A 797 -11.47 -18.26 22.29
CA ALA A 797 -12.81 -18.34 21.73
C ALA A 797 -13.20 -16.98 21.14
N ASP A 798 -13.42 -16.91 19.82
CA ASP A 798 -13.84 -15.69 19.14
C ASP A 798 -15.32 -15.68 18.74
N TRP A 799 -16.05 -14.69 19.25
CA TRP A 799 -17.50 -14.57 19.14
C TRP A 799 -17.97 -13.14 19.42
N GLY A 800 -19.20 -12.86 18.99
CA GLY A 800 -19.85 -11.57 19.21
C GLY A 800 -19.19 -10.43 18.44
N ALA A 801 -19.86 -9.28 18.41
CA ALA A 801 -19.27 -8.09 17.79
C ALA A 801 -18.16 -7.54 18.69
N ARG A 802 -16.92 -7.42 18.16
CA ARG A 802 -15.78 -6.76 18.82
C ARG A 802 -15.73 -5.25 18.60
N SER A 803 -16.69 -4.71 17.86
CA SER A 803 -16.81 -3.27 17.60
C SER A 803 -18.27 -2.88 17.43
N TRP A 804 -18.59 -1.64 17.79
CA TRP A 804 -19.87 -0.99 17.54
C TRP A 804 -19.65 0.29 16.74
N PHE A 805 -20.19 0.35 15.53
CA PHE A 805 -20.15 1.54 14.69
C PHE A 805 -21.29 2.50 15.03
N PHE A 806 -20.96 3.76 15.32
CA PHE A 806 -21.95 4.80 15.64
C PHE A 806 -21.73 6.07 14.80
N PRO A 807 -22.71 6.98 14.74
CA PRO A 807 -22.58 8.24 14.01
C PRO A 807 -21.44 9.12 14.55
N GLU A 808 -20.85 9.91 13.65
CA GLU A 808 -19.82 10.88 13.99
C GLU A 808 -20.30 11.82 15.13
N GLY A 809 -19.54 11.91 16.22
CA GLY A 809 -19.83 12.76 17.38
C GLY A 809 -20.63 12.12 18.53
N GLU A 810 -21.08 10.86 18.39
CA GLU A 810 -21.86 10.16 19.44
C GLU A 810 -21.00 9.35 20.43
N GLY A 811 -19.67 9.49 20.37
CA GLY A 811 -18.74 8.66 21.17
C GLY A 811 -18.96 8.74 22.68
N GLU A 812 -19.26 9.92 23.22
CA GLU A 812 -19.51 10.10 24.66
C GLU A 812 -20.79 9.40 25.14
N ARG A 813 -21.81 9.33 24.27
CA ARG A 813 -23.06 8.63 24.58
C ARG A 813 -22.81 7.13 24.67
N TYR A 814 -22.13 6.55 23.68
CA TYR A 814 -21.85 5.12 23.67
C TYR A 814 -20.79 4.69 24.68
N ALA A 815 -19.93 5.60 25.15
CA ALA A 815 -18.99 5.34 26.25
C ALA A 815 -19.68 4.94 27.58
N GLN A 816 -20.97 5.26 27.73
CA GLN A 816 -21.79 4.88 28.88
C GLN A 816 -22.28 3.42 28.81
N ALA A 817 -22.04 2.71 27.70
CA ALA A 817 -22.48 1.33 27.53
C ALA A 817 -21.88 0.42 28.63
N ARG A 818 -22.75 -0.41 29.22
CA ARG A 818 -22.41 -1.43 30.21
C ARG A 818 -22.86 -2.82 29.80
N TYR A 819 -23.85 -2.93 28.92
CA TYR A 819 -24.34 -4.20 28.42
C TYR A 819 -24.51 -4.18 26.90
N GLY A 820 -24.29 -5.32 26.26
CA GLY A 820 -24.64 -5.57 24.85
C GLY A 820 -25.78 -6.57 24.75
N VAL A 821 -26.77 -6.27 23.91
CA VAL A 821 -27.90 -7.16 23.60
C VAL A 821 -27.61 -7.91 22.31
N LEU A 822 -27.43 -9.22 22.38
CA LEU A 822 -27.22 -10.06 21.20
C LEU A 822 -28.47 -10.87 20.88
N ARG A 823 -28.74 -11.05 19.58
CA ARG A 823 -29.77 -11.96 19.07
C ARG A 823 -29.10 -13.24 18.60
N VAL A 824 -29.42 -14.36 19.25
CA VAL A 824 -28.83 -15.67 18.97
C VAL A 824 -29.82 -16.54 18.21
N ALA A 825 -29.43 -16.98 17.01
CA ALA A 825 -30.20 -17.91 16.20
C ALA A 825 -30.05 -19.37 16.69
N ALA A 826 -30.87 -20.27 16.16
CA ALA A 826 -30.87 -21.68 16.56
C ALA A 826 -29.54 -22.41 16.30
N ASP A 827 -28.76 -21.96 15.31
CA ASP A 827 -27.42 -22.46 15.00
C ASP A 827 -26.33 -21.93 15.97
N GLY A 828 -26.70 -20.98 16.84
CA GLY A 828 -25.81 -20.27 17.76
C GLY A 828 -25.17 -19.02 17.16
N THR A 829 -25.42 -18.69 15.90
CA THR A 829 -24.94 -17.44 15.29
C THR A 829 -25.57 -16.25 16.01
N ALA A 830 -24.76 -15.25 16.37
CA ALA A 830 -25.25 -14.08 17.08
C ALA A 830 -24.90 -12.77 16.41
N LEU A 831 -25.83 -11.82 16.49
CA LEU A 831 -25.67 -10.43 16.05
C LEU A 831 -25.92 -9.48 17.21
N LEU A 832 -25.12 -8.43 17.32
CA LEU A 832 -25.31 -7.38 18.30
C LEU A 832 -26.43 -6.45 17.82
N GLU A 833 -27.53 -6.38 18.57
CA GLU A 833 -28.71 -5.58 18.25
C GLU A 833 -28.59 -4.15 18.80
N SER A 834 -28.21 -4.01 20.07
CA SER A 834 -28.13 -2.72 20.76
C SER A 834 -27.19 -2.75 21.95
N LEU A 835 -26.85 -1.55 22.45
CA LEU A 835 -26.09 -1.33 23.67
C LEU A 835 -26.99 -0.71 24.73
N LEU A 836 -26.78 -1.09 26.00
CA LEU A 836 -27.52 -0.55 27.14
C LEU A 836 -26.56 0.13 28.13
N ASP A 837 -27.04 1.18 28.77
CA ASP A 837 -26.35 1.86 29.88
C ASP A 837 -26.41 1.04 31.19
N GLU A 838 -25.90 1.62 32.28
CA GLU A 838 -25.94 1.01 33.62
C GLU A 838 -27.38 0.75 34.13
N HIS A 839 -28.34 1.57 33.70
CA HIS A 839 -29.76 1.48 34.03
C HIS A 839 -30.57 0.58 33.09
N ARG A 840 -29.90 -0.09 32.13
CA ARG A 840 -30.50 -0.95 31.09
C ARG A 840 -31.39 -0.21 30.11
N THR A 841 -31.17 1.09 29.95
CA THR A 841 -31.82 1.88 28.91
C THR A 841 -31.03 1.77 27.61
N PRO A 842 -31.70 1.65 26.44
CA PRO A 842 -31.01 1.62 25.15
C PRO A 842 -30.28 2.93 24.85
N LEU A 843 -29.02 2.81 24.43
CA LEU A 843 -28.19 3.93 23.97
C LEU A 843 -28.38 4.19 22.48
#